data_AF-A0A2V7ESD5-F1
#
_entry.id   AF-A0A2V7ESD5-F1
#
_cell.length_a   1.000
_cell.length_b   1.000
_cell.length_c   1.000
_cell.angle_alpha   90.00
_cell.angle_beta   90.00
_cell.angle_gamma   90.00
#
_symmetry.space_group_name_H-M   'P 1'
#
loop_
_entity.id
_entity.type
_entity.pdbx_description
1 polymer ?
#
loop_
_entity_poly.entity_id
_entity_poly.type
_entity_poly.pdbx_seq_one_letter_code
_entity_poly.pdbx_strand_id
1 'polypeptide(L)'
;MPAVPHAGPAFGGVAPATDLLTPERPDTPSPAAARPRARGKFLFVGNEKLYVRGVTYGTFRPRADGTEVPEPAVVERDFALMSANGINAIRTYSVPPRWLLDAAQRHNLRVMVGLPVERYIGFLADKRRDAPDIEALVRTGVRACAGHPALLCYAVGNEIPAPVARWFGRRRVERYLERLYRAAKDEDPEGLVTYVNYPSTEYLRLDFLDFMCFNVYLESQQRLQAYLARLHTLAGERPVVMSEIGLDSRRHGEHLQARTLDWQVRSAFAAGCAGAFVYAWTDEWHRSGEDVEDWDFGVTRRDRSPKPALRAVRDAFADVPFAPSLPWPRVSVVVCTYNGSRTISECLDALTRLDYPDYEVIVVDDGSTDGAAAIARRYACRLIQTENRGLSSARNAGLGAATGEIVAYLDDDASPDPHWLTYLAATFLSSSHAGVGGPNVAPPGDGPIAECVARAPGGPVHVLLTDREAEHIPGCNMAFRKACLEAIGGFDPRFRVAGDDVDVCWRLQERGWTLGFSPAAMVWHHRRNSLYAYWKQQIGYGRAEAMLERKWPEKYNGPGHVRWAGRIYGQGLTQVLRWTRSRVYHGIWGVAPYQSLYEPAPGLLGSLPQMPEWHLITAILLGITALSASWRPLRLALPLLVLGLVVPLAQACVSAARATFPDAPSATPLARRLLTAGLHLLQPLARLRGRLREGLTPWRCRGAVRPAPLWRVTTSIWCERWQPPDERLRAIETSLRAAGACVLRGGPHDRWDVEVRGGFLGAARMLMAVEEHGGGRQLVRLRSWPVIPVRGPILTLGLGAVALAAIHDRAWPAAAVLGLCALLPLLKGMEEAAAAMATVASSLRRLRERESGGA
;
A
#
# COMPACT_ATOMS: atom_id res chain seq x y z
N MET A 1 16.86 -68.32 -48.15
CA MET A 1 15.99 -67.78 -49.23
C MET A 1 15.65 -66.33 -48.90
N PRO A 2 15.74 -65.37 -49.84
CA PRO A 2 16.87 -64.98 -50.70
C PRO A 2 17.23 -63.47 -50.46
N ALA A 3 18.33 -62.84 -50.87
CA ALA A 3 19.67 -63.20 -51.34
C ALA A 3 20.61 -61.98 -51.09
N VAL A 4 21.85 -62.30 -50.74
CA VAL A 4 23.15 -61.55 -50.75
C VAL A 4 23.35 -60.79 -52.11
N PRO A 5 24.29 -59.82 -52.36
CA PRO A 5 25.51 -59.41 -51.62
C PRO A 5 25.88 -57.90 -51.51
N HIS A 6 26.84 -57.66 -50.61
CA HIS A 6 28.10 -56.89 -50.73
C HIS A 6 28.35 -55.95 -51.94
N ALA A 7 28.94 -54.78 -51.63
CA ALA A 7 30.34 -54.45 -51.95
C ALA A 7 30.74 -53.06 -51.40
N GLY A 8 31.78 -53.00 -50.56
CA GLY A 8 32.72 -51.86 -50.55
C GLY A 8 33.79 -52.06 -51.65
N PRO A 9 34.94 -51.36 -51.65
CA PRO A 9 35.41 -50.37 -50.66
C PRO A 9 36.15 -49.13 -51.24
N ALA A 10 36.38 -48.14 -50.36
CA ALA A 10 37.60 -47.34 -50.14
C ALA A 10 38.30 -46.52 -51.27
N PHE A 11 38.66 -45.26 -50.97
CA PHE A 11 40.00 -44.82 -50.50
C PHE A 11 40.25 -43.29 -50.66
N GLY A 12 40.98 -42.71 -49.69
CA GLY A 12 41.78 -41.45 -49.78
C GLY A 12 41.04 -40.15 -49.40
N GLY A 13 41.46 -39.29 -48.46
CA GLY A 13 42.81 -39.00 -47.94
C GLY A 13 43.33 -37.64 -48.46
N VAL A 14 42.80 -36.48 -48.03
CA VAL A 14 43.42 -35.48 -47.08
C VAL A 14 44.07 -34.23 -47.73
N ALA A 15 43.46 -33.06 -47.44
CA ALA A 15 43.99 -31.68 -47.18
C ALA A 15 44.66 -30.83 -48.32
N PRO A 16 44.73 -29.48 -48.20
CA PRO A 16 44.52 -28.64 -47.01
C PRO A 16 43.59 -27.41 -47.14
N ALA A 17 43.39 -26.81 -45.97
CA ALA A 17 42.50 -25.72 -45.62
C ALA A 17 43.02 -24.32 -46.03
N THR A 18 42.06 -23.41 -46.21
CA THR A 18 42.21 -21.98 -45.90
C THR A 18 40.91 -21.47 -45.31
N ASP A 19 41.05 -20.72 -44.22
CA ASP A 19 40.04 -20.08 -43.39
C ASP A 19 38.94 -19.33 -44.16
N LEU A 20 37.73 -19.37 -43.62
CA LEU A 20 36.96 -18.18 -43.23
C LEU A 20 35.74 -18.61 -42.40
N LEU A 21 35.91 -18.59 -41.07
CA LEU A 21 34.83 -18.62 -40.10
C LEU A 21 34.22 -17.22 -39.96
N THR A 22 32.93 -17.11 -40.24
CA THR A 22 32.06 -16.09 -39.64
C THR A 22 30.97 -16.80 -38.85
N PRO A 23 30.91 -16.65 -37.51
CA PRO A 23 29.75 -17.10 -36.75
C PRO A 23 28.68 -16.01 -36.73
N GLU A 24 27.44 -16.38 -37.08
CA GLU A 24 26.24 -15.59 -36.80
C GLU A 24 26.07 -15.41 -35.29
N ARG A 25 25.82 -14.16 -34.86
CA ARG A 25 25.58 -13.76 -33.47
C ARG A 25 24.14 -14.05 -33.05
N PRO A 26 23.90 -14.65 -31.86
CA PRO A 26 22.73 -14.35 -31.05
C PRO A 26 23.06 -13.17 -30.12
N ASP A 27 22.46 -12.01 -30.38
CA ASP A 27 22.56 -10.81 -29.54
C ASP A 27 21.75 -10.98 -28.23
N THR A 28 22.29 -11.71 -27.26
CA THR A 28 21.88 -11.58 -25.86
C THR A 28 23.14 -11.47 -25.00
N PRO A 29 23.40 -10.32 -24.37
CA PRO A 29 24.58 -10.17 -23.54
C PRO A 29 24.53 -11.20 -22.40
N SER A 30 25.67 -11.81 -22.08
CA SER A 30 25.83 -12.69 -20.91
C SER A 30 25.20 -12.02 -19.65
N PRO A 31 24.50 -12.77 -18.77
CA PRO A 31 23.87 -12.22 -17.55
C PRO A 31 24.82 -11.38 -16.68
N ALA A 32 26.13 -11.66 -16.74
CA ALA A 32 27.17 -10.92 -16.03
C ALA A 32 27.39 -9.48 -16.54
N ALA A 33 26.95 -9.14 -17.77
CA ALA A 33 27.13 -7.82 -18.38
C ALA A 33 25.89 -6.91 -18.24
N ALA A 34 24.74 -7.44 -17.83
CA ALA A 34 23.52 -6.65 -17.68
C ALA A 34 23.53 -5.81 -16.38
N ARG A 35 23.13 -4.54 -16.49
CA ARG A 35 23.05 -3.60 -15.36
C ARG A 35 21.83 -3.88 -14.49
N PRO A 36 21.93 -3.75 -13.15
CA PRO A 36 20.79 -3.89 -12.26
C PRO A 36 19.73 -2.80 -12.50
N ARG A 37 18.46 -3.15 -12.38
CA ARG A 37 17.31 -2.23 -12.46
C ARG A 37 16.34 -2.49 -11.31
N ALA A 38 15.71 -1.45 -10.80
CA ALA A 38 14.61 -1.60 -9.83
C ALA A 38 13.30 -1.86 -10.57
N ARG A 39 12.57 -2.91 -10.20
CA ARG A 39 11.22 -3.21 -10.72
C ARG A 39 10.31 -3.57 -9.55
N GLY A 40 9.41 -2.66 -9.22
CA GLY A 40 8.52 -2.81 -8.07
C GLY A 40 9.35 -2.93 -6.80
N LYS A 41 9.09 -3.97 -6.00
CA LYS A 41 9.74 -4.20 -4.71
C LYS A 41 11.13 -4.84 -4.75
N PHE A 42 11.63 -5.23 -5.92
CA PHE A 42 12.91 -5.94 -6.04
C PHE A 42 13.85 -5.32 -7.08
N LEU A 43 15.10 -5.78 -7.05
CA LEU A 43 16.13 -5.49 -8.04
C LEU A 43 16.21 -6.65 -9.02
N PHE A 44 16.54 -6.37 -10.28
CA PHE A 44 16.64 -7.35 -11.35
C PHE A 44 17.87 -7.11 -12.21
N VAL A 45 18.46 -8.18 -12.72
CA VAL A 45 19.48 -8.18 -13.77
C VAL A 45 18.89 -8.92 -14.96
N GLY A 46 18.57 -8.19 -16.03
CA GLY A 46 17.71 -8.73 -17.09
C GLY A 46 16.33 -9.10 -16.52
N ASN A 47 15.96 -10.38 -16.61
CA ASN A 47 14.71 -10.92 -16.06
C ASN A 47 14.91 -11.67 -14.72
N GLU A 48 16.15 -11.84 -14.27
CA GLU A 48 16.44 -12.54 -13.02
C GLU A 48 16.39 -11.58 -11.84
N LYS A 49 15.73 -12.01 -10.76
CA LYS A 49 15.67 -11.25 -9.51
C LYS A 49 17.04 -11.29 -8.83
N LEU A 50 17.57 -10.12 -8.49
CA LEU A 50 18.83 -9.97 -7.76
C LEU A 50 18.55 -9.77 -6.28
N TYR A 51 18.85 -10.78 -5.48
CA TYR A 51 18.99 -10.64 -4.03
C TYR A 51 20.43 -10.23 -3.69
N VAL A 52 20.60 -9.02 -3.17
CA VAL A 52 21.92 -8.47 -2.82
C VAL A 52 22.38 -9.04 -1.48
N ARG A 53 23.34 -9.97 -1.53
CA ARG A 53 23.96 -10.65 -0.39
C ARG A 53 25.31 -10.01 -0.14
N GLY A 54 25.28 -8.91 0.61
CA GLY A 54 26.37 -7.95 0.68
C GLY A 54 27.16 -7.98 1.97
N VAL A 55 28.38 -7.42 1.91
CA VAL A 55 29.17 -7.02 3.07
C VAL A 55 29.71 -5.60 2.87
N THR A 56 29.91 -4.85 3.94
CA THR A 56 30.60 -3.55 3.85
C THR A 56 32.12 -3.75 3.77
N TYR A 57 32.79 -2.89 3.00
CA TYR A 57 34.22 -3.00 2.73
C TYR A 57 34.90 -1.63 2.80
N GLY A 58 35.63 -1.41 3.90
CA GLY A 58 36.28 -0.15 4.24
C GLY A 58 35.34 0.80 4.98
N THR A 59 35.81 1.94 5.50
CA THR A 59 37.03 2.63 5.09
C THR A 59 38.32 2.02 5.66
N PHE A 60 39.36 1.99 4.83
CA PHE A 60 40.71 1.56 5.19
C PHE A 60 41.66 2.76 5.27
N ARG A 61 42.85 2.55 5.82
CA ARG A 61 43.88 3.58 5.86
C ARG A 61 44.17 4.10 4.44
N PRO A 62 44.15 5.42 4.21
CA PRO A 62 44.44 5.98 2.88
C PRO A 62 45.83 5.57 2.39
N ARG A 63 45.92 5.12 1.14
CA ARG A 63 47.18 4.87 0.45
C ARG A 63 47.84 6.20 0.04
N ALA A 64 49.07 6.13 -0.46
CA ALA A 64 49.81 7.30 -0.93
C ALA A 64 49.10 8.07 -2.07
N ASP A 65 48.25 7.38 -2.84
CA ASP A 65 47.40 7.96 -3.89
C ASP A 65 46.06 8.55 -3.36
N GLY A 66 45.86 8.53 -2.04
CA GLY A 66 44.66 9.03 -1.37
C GLY A 66 43.47 8.06 -1.38
N THR A 67 43.61 6.86 -1.96
CA THR A 67 42.51 5.88 -1.98
C THR A 67 42.39 5.13 -0.66
N GLU A 68 41.16 5.01 -0.14
CA GLU A 68 40.84 4.35 1.14
C GLU A 68 40.54 2.85 0.94
N VAL A 69 41.34 2.17 0.12
CA VAL A 69 41.19 0.75 -0.20
C VAL A 69 42.51 0.01 0.06
N PRO A 70 42.50 -1.29 0.39
CA PRO A 70 43.73 -2.06 0.60
C PRO A 70 44.51 -2.25 -0.70
N GLU A 71 45.72 -2.78 -0.59
CA GLU A 71 46.54 -3.16 -1.76
C GLU A 71 45.77 -4.12 -2.69
N PRO A 72 45.94 -4.00 -4.03
CA PRO A 72 45.18 -4.81 -5.00
C PRO A 72 45.22 -6.32 -4.73
N ALA A 73 46.36 -6.86 -4.29
CA ALA A 73 46.50 -8.28 -3.96
C ALA A 73 45.62 -8.70 -2.75
N VAL A 74 45.45 -7.81 -1.77
CA VAL A 74 44.57 -8.04 -0.62
C VAL A 74 43.12 -8.01 -1.07
N VAL A 75 42.75 -7.02 -1.90
CA VAL A 75 41.40 -6.91 -2.48
C VAL A 75 41.02 -8.14 -3.29
N GLU A 76 41.92 -8.62 -4.15
CA GLU A 76 41.70 -9.84 -4.95
C GLU A 76 41.46 -11.07 -4.06
N ARG A 77 42.25 -11.24 -3.00
CA ARG A 77 42.06 -12.34 -2.03
C ARG A 77 40.76 -12.21 -1.27
N ASP A 78 40.45 -11.02 -0.78
CA ASP A 78 39.23 -10.76 0.00
C ASP A 78 37.99 -11.01 -0.88
N PHE A 79 37.99 -10.58 -2.14
CA PHE A 79 36.89 -10.78 -3.08
C PHE A 79 36.71 -12.26 -3.46
N ALA A 80 37.80 -13.01 -3.64
CA ALA A 80 37.74 -14.45 -3.85
C ALA A 80 37.09 -15.16 -2.65
N LEU A 81 37.48 -14.79 -1.42
CA LEU A 81 36.90 -15.34 -0.19
C LEU A 81 35.42 -14.96 -0.02
N MET A 82 35.04 -13.72 -0.36
CA MET A 82 33.65 -13.28 -0.33
C MET A 82 32.80 -14.13 -1.27
N SER A 83 33.22 -14.25 -2.54
CA SER A 83 32.52 -15.02 -3.57
C SER A 83 32.37 -16.49 -3.18
N ALA A 84 33.42 -17.10 -2.63
CA ALA A 84 33.39 -18.48 -2.12
C ALA A 84 32.43 -18.69 -0.93
N ASN A 85 32.04 -17.63 -0.22
CA ASN A 85 31.09 -17.66 0.88
C ASN A 85 29.69 -17.14 0.48
N GLY A 86 29.39 -17.08 -0.82
CA GLY A 86 28.05 -16.74 -1.33
C GLY A 86 27.71 -15.25 -1.29
N ILE A 87 28.69 -14.39 -0.98
CA ILE A 87 28.54 -12.94 -1.07
C ILE A 87 28.62 -12.55 -2.54
N ASN A 88 27.70 -11.69 -2.99
CA ASN A 88 27.64 -11.21 -4.38
C ASN A 88 27.72 -9.69 -4.50
N ALA A 89 27.89 -8.98 -3.39
CA ALA A 89 28.02 -7.54 -3.40
C ALA A 89 28.89 -6.99 -2.28
N ILE A 90 29.51 -5.85 -2.53
CA ILE A 90 30.22 -5.05 -1.55
C ILE A 90 29.72 -3.61 -1.54
N ARG A 91 29.87 -2.96 -0.40
CA ARG A 91 29.59 -1.53 -0.26
C ARG A 91 30.85 -0.78 0.16
N THR A 92 31.19 0.27 -0.58
CA THR A 92 32.27 1.21 -0.24
C THR A 92 31.69 2.52 0.29
N TYR A 93 32.52 3.29 1.00
CA TYR A 93 32.15 4.60 1.57
C TYR A 93 32.77 5.78 0.82
N SER A 94 33.68 5.48 -0.09
CA SER A 94 34.31 6.42 -1.03
C SER A 94 34.26 5.86 -2.45
N VAL A 95 34.54 6.72 -3.43
CA VAL A 95 34.59 6.35 -4.84
C VAL A 95 35.78 5.40 -5.05
N PRO A 96 35.56 4.13 -5.39
CA PRO A 96 36.66 3.20 -5.56
C PRO A 96 37.40 3.49 -6.88
N PRO A 97 38.70 3.18 -6.95
CA PRO A 97 39.41 3.19 -8.23
C PRO A 97 38.82 2.13 -9.17
N ARG A 98 38.87 2.39 -10.48
CA ARG A 98 38.23 1.50 -11.48
C ARG A 98 38.74 0.06 -11.44
N TRP A 99 40.02 -0.15 -11.12
CA TRP A 99 40.59 -1.50 -10.98
C TRP A 99 39.93 -2.35 -9.89
N LEU A 100 39.34 -1.73 -8.86
CA LEU A 100 38.58 -2.44 -7.84
C LEU A 100 37.25 -2.95 -8.41
N LEU A 101 36.61 -2.18 -9.29
CA LEU A 101 35.42 -2.63 -10.02
C LEU A 101 35.77 -3.78 -10.98
N ASP A 102 36.93 -3.72 -11.63
CA ASP A 102 37.43 -4.82 -12.47
C ASP A 102 37.67 -6.10 -11.64
N ALA A 103 38.25 -5.97 -10.44
CA ALA A 103 38.43 -7.08 -9.51
C ALA A 103 37.08 -7.63 -9.03
N ALA A 104 36.13 -6.76 -8.68
CA ALA A 104 34.79 -7.17 -8.29
C ALA A 104 34.10 -7.95 -9.42
N GLN A 105 34.21 -7.49 -10.67
CA GLN A 105 33.68 -8.20 -11.84
C GLN A 105 34.29 -9.59 -12.00
N ARG A 106 35.62 -9.74 -11.86
CA ARG A 106 36.30 -11.05 -11.95
C ARG A 106 35.76 -12.07 -10.93
N HIS A 107 35.33 -11.60 -9.75
CA HIS A 107 34.80 -12.44 -8.67
C HIS A 107 33.26 -12.47 -8.60
N ASN A 108 32.57 -11.97 -9.63
CA ASN A 108 31.11 -11.87 -9.70
C ASN A 108 30.48 -11.05 -8.54
N LEU A 109 31.21 -10.06 -8.05
CA LEU A 109 30.74 -9.12 -7.04
C LEU A 109 30.20 -7.84 -7.71
N ARG A 110 29.14 -7.29 -7.13
CA ARG A 110 28.64 -5.96 -7.48
C ARG A 110 28.98 -4.92 -6.42
N VAL A 111 29.22 -3.68 -6.81
CA VAL A 111 29.71 -2.62 -5.92
C VAL A 111 28.68 -1.52 -5.75
N MET A 112 28.24 -1.30 -4.52
CA MET A 112 27.54 -0.07 -4.11
C MET A 112 28.60 0.99 -3.81
N VAL A 113 28.68 2.01 -4.68
CA VAL A 113 29.69 3.06 -4.61
C VAL A 113 29.23 4.18 -3.68
N GLY A 114 29.99 4.42 -2.60
CA GLY A 114 29.76 5.53 -1.68
C GLY A 114 30.21 6.87 -2.26
N LEU A 115 29.30 7.86 -2.28
CA LEU A 115 29.60 9.26 -2.56
C LEU A 115 29.50 10.04 -1.24
N PRO A 116 30.62 10.42 -0.59
CA PRO A 116 30.64 10.94 0.78
C PRO A 116 30.18 12.40 0.90
N VAL A 117 28.98 12.69 0.40
CA VAL A 117 28.40 14.04 0.30
C VAL A 117 27.88 14.57 1.64
N GLU A 118 27.64 13.68 2.62
CA GLU A 118 27.25 14.05 3.98
C GLU A 118 28.29 14.93 4.66
N ARG A 119 29.57 14.78 4.30
CA ARG A 119 30.67 15.59 4.83
C ARG A 119 30.52 17.08 4.50
N TYR A 120 29.74 17.41 3.47
CA TYR A 120 29.59 18.77 2.96
C TYR A 120 28.23 19.41 3.26
N ILE A 121 27.29 18.70 3.92
CA ILE A 121 25.94 19.23 4.13
C ILE A 121 25.94 20.52 5.00
N GLY A 122 26.94 20.69 5.87
CA GLY A 122 27.12 21.89 6.68
C GLY A 122 27.23 23.16 5.83
N PHE A 123 27.84 23.07 4.64
CA PHE A 123 27.96 24.19 3.69
C PHE A 123 26.61 24.67 3.15
N LEU A 124 25.50 23.94 3.36
CA LEU A 124 24.17 24.49 3.09
C LEU A 124 23.87 25.73 3.95
N ALA A 125 24.48 25.89 5.13
CA ALA A 125 24.31 27.09 5.95
C ALA A 125 25.10 28.28 5.40
N ASP A 126 26.21 28.01 4.73
CA ASP A 126 27.20 29.00 4.31
C ASP A 126 26.94 29.44 2.87
N LYS A 127 26.54 30.70 2.66
CA LYS A 127 26.43 31.31 1.33
C LYS A 127 27.78 31.78 0.77
N ARG A 128 28.88 31.17 1.19
CA ARG A 128 30.22 31.65 0.83
C ARG A 128 30.58 31.21 -0.59
N ARG A 129 31.36 32.05 -1.28
CA ARG A 129 31.75 31.89 -2.68
C ARG A 129 32.81 30.80 -2.90
N ASP A 130 33.43 30.33 -1.81
CA ASP A 130 34.47 29.31 -1.70
C ASP A 130 33.94 27.93 -1.27
N ALA A 131 32.62 27.77 -1.07
CA ALA A 131 32.05 26.47 -0.76
C ALA A 131 32.27 25.48 -1.94
N PRO A 132 32.64 24.22 -1.66
CA PRO A 132 32.88 23.23 -2.71
C PRO A 132 31.61 22.98 -3.53
N ASP A 133 31.76 22.84 -4.85
CA ASP A 133 30.66 22.43 -5.71
C ASP A 133 30.35 20.94 -5.53
N ILE A 134 29.42 20.66 -4.61
CA ILE A 134 29.03 19.30 -4.24
C ILE A 134 28.41 18.55 -5.43
N GLU A 135 27.69 19.24 -6.33
CA GLU A 135 27.15 18.59 -7.53
C GLU A 135 28.28 18.17 -8.47
N ALA A 136 29.30 19.01 -8.67
CA ALA A 136 30.47 18.68 -9.47
C ALA A 136 31.25 17.48 -8.89
N LEU A 137 31.36 17.39 -7.56
CA LEU A 137 31.95 16.22 -6.88
C LEU A 137 31.17 14.94 -7.14
N VAL A 138 29.83 14.98 -7.02
CA VAL A 138 28.96 13.85 -7.34
C VAL A 138 29.13 13.44 -8.81
N ARG A 139 29.10 14.40 -9.74
CA ARG A 139 29.26 14.13 -11.17
C ARG A 139 30.59 13.46 -11.48
N THR A 140 31.67 13.95 -10.87
CA THR A 140 33.02 13.39 -11.03
C THR A 140 33.10 11.95 -10.50
N GLY A 141 32.56 11.70 -9.30
CA GLY A 141 32.52 10.36 -8.71
C GLY A 141 31.67 9.38 -9.53
N VAL A 142 30.52 9.82 -10.04
CA VAL A 142 29.66 9.00 -10.91
C VAL A 142 30.38 8.66 -12.21
N ARG A 143 30.99 9.64 -12.88
CA ARG A 143 31.72 9.46 -14.14
C ARG A 143 32.88 8.48 -14.02
N ALA A 144 33.56 8.43 -12.88
CA ALA A 144 34.66 7.49 -12.64
C ALA A 144 34.21 6.02 -12.71
N CYS A 145 32.97 5.72 -12.33
CA CYS A 145 32.42 4.35 -12.27
C CYS A 145 31.32 4.07 -13.31
N ALA A 146 30.86 5.08 -14.04
CA ALA A 146 29.71 4.99 -14.96
C ALA A 146 29.88 3.88 -16.00
N GLY A 147 28.79 3.16 -16.25
CA GLY A 147 28.74 2.08 -17.25
C GLY A 147 29.49 0.79 -16.88
N HIS A 148 30.10 0.70 -15.70
CA HIS A 148 30.85 -0.49 -15.31
C HIS A 148 29.92 -1.69 -14.99
N PRO A 149 30.16 -2.92 -15.50
CA PRO A 149 29.27 -4.08 -15.27
C PRO A 149 29.11 -4.49 -13.79
N ALA A 150 30.18 -4.39 -13.01
CA ALA A 150 30.15 -4.62 -11.57
C ALA A 150 29.43 -3.51 -10.76
N LEU A 151 28.99 -2.41 -11.35
CA LEU A 151 28.29 -1.37 -10.60
C LEU A 151 26.91 -1.88 -10.14
N LEU A 152 26.64 -1.84 -8.84
CA LEU A 152 25.30 -2.07 -8.29
C LEU A 152 24.48 -0.78 -8.33
N CYS A 153 25.01 0.27 -7.72
CA CYS A 153 24.36 1.57 -7.54
C CYS A 153 25.34 2.63 -6.99
N TYR A 154 24.89 3.88 -6.97
CA TYR A 154 25.51 5.00 -6.28
C TYR A 154 24.75 5.34 -4.99
N ALA A 155 25.45 5.42 -3.86
CA ALA A 155 24.93 5.94 -2.61
C ALA A 155 25.27 7.42 -2.46
N VAL A 156 24.33 8.32 -2.74
CA VAL A 156 24.48 9.78 -2.59
C VAL A 156 24.39 10.23 -1.13
N GLY A 157 25.35 9.76 -0.34
CA GLY A 157 25.53 10.11 1.05
C GLY A 157 25.14 9.01 2.03
N ASN A 158 25.68 9.13 3.24
CA ASN A 158 25.47 8.21 4.35
C ASN A 158 25.10 8.96 5.63
N GLU A 159 23.94 8.65 6.21
CA GLU A 159 23.54 9.08 7.55
C GLU A 159 23.76 10.57 7.86
N ILE A 160 22.99 11.45 7.23
CA ILE A 160 22.92 12.86 7.64
C ILE A 160 22.57 12.93 9.13
N PRO A 161 23.41 13.53 9.99
CA PRO A 161 23.17 13.54 11.42
C PRO A 161 21.83 14.20 11.78
N ALA A 162 21.08 13.59 12.71
CA ALA A 162 19.78 14.09 13.12
C ALA A 162 19.77 15.57 13.55
N PRO A 163 20.77 16.10 14.29
CA PRO A 163 20.83 17.53 14.62
C PRO A 163 20.95 18.42 13.38
N VAL A 164 21.69 17.98 12.36
CA VAL A 164 21.88 18.69 11.09
C VAL A 164 20.59 18.67 10.27
N ALA A 165 19.94 17.51 10.18
CA ALA A 165 18.65 17.38 9.51
C ALA A 165 17.56 18.22 10.20
N ARG A 166 17.58 18.31 11.53
CA ARG A 166 16.71 19.17 12.33
C ARG A 166 16.99 20.65 12.08
N TRP A 167 18.26 21.05 12.05
CA TRP A 167 18.68 22.45 11.82
C TRP A 167 18.21 22.98 10.47
N PHE A 168 18.46 22.25 9.39
CA PHE A 168 18.03 22.66 8.04
C PHE A 168 16.54 22.45 7.78
N GLY A 169 15.93 21.54 8.53
CA GLY A 169 14.56 21.10 8.36
C GLY A 169 14.37 20.15 7.17
N ARG A 170 13.37 19.28 7.31
CA ARG A 170 13.03 18.20 6.37
C ARG A 170 13.09 18.61 4.89
N ARG A 171 12.34 19.64 4.49
CA ARG A 171 12.20 20.03 3.07
C ARG A 171 13.48 20.54 2.43
N ARG A 172 14.43 21.05 3.21
CA ARG A 172 15.70 21.55 2.69
C ARG A 172 16.65 20.38 2.43
N VAL A 173 16.68 19.41 3.35
CA VAL A 173 17.42 18.16 3.19
C VAL A 173 16.89 17.34 2.01
N GLU A 174 15.57 17.17 1.90
CA GLU A 174 14.94 16.46 0.77
C GLU A 174 15.34 17.06 -0.58
N ARG A 175 15.27 18.39 -0.72
CA ARG A 175 15.67 19.09 -1.96
C ARG A 175 17.17 19.01 -2.25
N TYR A 176 18.00 18.98 -1.22
CA TYR A 176 19.45 18.81 -1.37
C TYR A 176 19.75 17.43 -1.95
N LEU A 177 19.22 16.37 -1.35
CA LEU A 177 19.37 15.00 -1.84
C LEU A 177 18.78 14.83 -3.25
N GLU A 178 17.64 15.46 -3.54
CA GLU A 178 17.04 15.42 -4.88
C GLU A 178 17.94 16.05 -5.96
N ARG A 179 18.63 17.15 -5.64
CA ARG A 179 19.63 17.75 -6.55
C ARG A 179 20.78 16.80 -6.83
N LEU A 180 21.33 16.16 -5.81
CA LEU A 180 22.43 15.21 -5.97
C LEU A 180 22.01 13.97 -6.76
N TYR A 181 20.81 13.46 -6.50
CA TYR A 181 20.21 12.38 -7.28
C TYR A 181 20.13 12.75 -8.77
N ARG A 182 19.63 13.95 -9.10
CA ARG A 182 19.56 14.42 -10.49
C ARG A 182 20.95 14.57 -11.11
N ALA A 183 21.91 15.12 -10.36
CA ALA A 183 23.29 15.24 -10.83
C ALA A 183 23.91 13.87 -11.17
N ALA A 184 23.62 12.83 -10.38
CA ALA A 184 24.04 11.47 -10.68
C ALA A 184 23.32 10.89 -11.91
N LYS A 185 22.00 11.05 -12.02
CA LYS A 185 21.21 10.58 -13.16
C LYS A 185 21.54 11.28 -14.48
N ASP A 186 21.96 12.54 -14.44
CA ASP A 186 22.41 13.27 -15.63
C ASP A 186 23.71 12.70 -16.22
N GLU A 187 24.62 12.18 -15.37
CA GLU A 187 25.87 11.55 -15.83
C GLU A 187 25.70 10.07 -16.17
N ASP A 188 24.87 9.34 -15.43
CA ASP A 188 24.57 7.93 -15.67
C ASP A 188 23.06 7.65 -15.52
N PRO A 189 22.26 7.84 -16.59
CA PRO A 189 20.80 7.69 -16.54
C PRO A 189 20.32 6.30 -16.15
N GLU A 190 21.10 5.26 -16.49
CA GLU A 190 20.78 3.87 -16.19
C GLU A 190 21.30 3.40 -14.82
N GLY A 191 22.16 4.20 -14.18
CA GLY A 191 22.69 3.91 -12.85
C GLY A 191 21.61 4.01 -11.78
N LEU A 192 21.51 3.01 -10.91
CA LEU A 192 20.67 3.10 -9.71
C LEU A 192 21.29 4.04 -8.70
N VAL A 193 20.48 4.88 -8.07
CA VAL A 193 20.88 5.88 -7.08
C VAL A 193 20.02 5.76 -5.83
N THR A 194 20.67 5.72 -4.68
CA THR A 194 20.05 5.64 -3.35
C THR A 194 20.73 6.60 -2.38
N TYR A 195 20.17 6.76 -1.20
CA TYR A 195 20.77 7.44 -0.07
C TYR A 195 20.70 6.50 1.13
N VAL A 196 21.82 6.33 1.83
CA VAL A 196 21.87 5.46 3.01
C VAL A 196 21.35 6.23 4.20
N ASN A 197 20.10 5.94 4.58
CA ASN A 197 19.39 6.63 5.64
C ASN A 197 19.61 5.96 7.00
N TYR A 198 19.23 6.69 8.06
CA TYR A 198 19.25 6.20 9.43
C TYR A 198 17.86 6.32 10.08
N PRO A 199 17.52 5.50 11.09
CA PRO A 199 16.22 5.57 11.75
C PRO A 199 15.87 6.94 12.36
N SER A 200 16.87 7.74 12.73
CA SER A 200 16.67 9.10 13.25
C SER A 200 16.23 10.11 12.19
N THR A 201 16.30 9.75 10.91
CA THR A 201 15.88 10.56 9.75
C THR A 201 14.89 9.82 8.84
N GLU A 202 14.19 8.80 9.36
CA GLU A 202 13.17 8.05 8.61
C GLU A 202 12.00 8.91 8.10
N TYR A 203 11.77 10.07 8.72
CA TYR A 203 10.70 11.00 8.35
C TYR A 203 10.93 11.74 7.02
N LEU A 204 12.14 11.64 6.45
CA LEU A 204 12.47 12.22 5.14
C LEU A 204 11.69 11.48 4.04
N ARG A 205 11.00 12.22 3.17
CA ARG A 205 10.31 11.70 2.00
C ARG A 205 11.21 11.77 0.79
N LEU A 206 11.79 10.64 0.42
CA LEU A 206 12.81 10.54 -0.61
C LEU A 206 12.28 9.82 -1.86
N ASP A 207 11.07 10.19 -2.30
CA ASP A 207 10.29 9.50 -3.35
C ASP A 207 10.95 9.46 -4.73
N PHE A 208 12.00 10.27 -4.93
CA PHE A 208 12.79 10.34 -6.16
C PHE A 208 13.88 9.26 -6.25
N LEU A 209 14.25 8.58 -5.17
CA LEU A 209 15.28 7.52 -5.18
C LEU A 209 14.77 6.24 -5.83
N ASP A 210 15.67 5.50 -6.50
CA ASP A 210 15.33 4.23 -7.15
C ASP A 210 14.96 3.12 -6.15
N PHE A 211 15.60 3.13 -4.97
CA PHE A 211 15.31 2.25 -3.84
C PHE A 211 15.70 2.91 -2.51
N MET A 212 15.25 2.35 -1.39
CA MET A 212 15.55 2.88 -0.05
C MET A 212 16.59 2.04 0.67
N CYS A 213 17.53 2.71 1.35
CA CYS A 213 18.55 2.09 2.18
C CYS A 213 18.49 2.57 3.62
N PHE A 214 18.71 1.64 4.55
CA PHE A 214 18.81 1.94 5.98
C PHE A 214 19.94 1.16 6.64
N ASN A 215 20.71 1.85 7.47
CA ASN A 215 21.61 1.24 8.44
C ASN A 215 20.83 0.96 9.74
N VAL A 216 20.78 -0.29 10.19
CA VAL A 216 19.98 -0.69 11.37
C VAL A 216 20.72 -1.73 12.21
N TYR A 217 20.97 -1.37 13.47
CA TYR A 217 21.71 -2.17 14.44
C TYR A 217 20.80 -2.63 15.61
N LEU A 218 19.68 -3.27 15.27
CA LEU A 218 18.76 -3.79 16.28
C LEU A 218 19.18 -5.19 16.75
N GLU A 219 19.28 -5.38 18.06
CA GLU A 219 19.71 -6.63 18.71
C GLU A 219 18.53 -7.57 19.04
N SER A 220 17.29 -7.16 18.72
CA SER A 220 16.08 -7.95 18.94
C SER A 220 15.41 -8.28 17.62
N GLN A 221 15.21 -9.58 17.37
CA GLN A 221 14.56 -10.08 16.15
C GLN A 221 13.15 -9.51 15.96
N GLN A 222 12.33 -9.49 17.02
CA GLN A 222 10.98 -8.96 16.97
C GLN A 222 10.97 -7.46 16.62
N ARG A 223 11.89 -6.67 17.21
CA ARG A 223 12.00 -5.24 16.92
C ARG A 223 12.49 -4.99 15.50
N LEU A 224 13.47 -5.77 15.02
CA LEU A 224 13.92 -5.67 13.63
C LEU A 224 12.76 -5.99 12.67
N GLN A 225 12.03 -7.09 12.88
CA GLN A 225 10.91 -7.46 12.02
C GLN A 225 9.78 -6.42 12.01
N ALA A 226 9.48 -5.81 13.16
CA ALA A 226 8.53 -4.70 13.22
C ALA A 226 9.04 -3.48 12.44
N TYR A 227 10.33 -3.17 12.56
CA TYR A 227 10.94 -2.05 11.85
C TYR A 227 11.04 -2.30 10.34
N LEU A 228 11.35 -3.51 9.89
CA LEU A 228 11.35 -3.88 8.48
C LEU A 228 9.97 -3.67 7.84
N ALA A 229 8.89 -4.07 8.53
CA ALA A 229 7.52 -3.80 8.07
C ALA A 229 7.28 -2.28 7.90
N ARG A 230 7.70 -1.48 8.89
CA ARG A 230 7.66 -0.01 8.84
C ARG A 230 8.43 0.55 7.64
N LEU A 231 9.64 0.06 7.37
CA LEU A 231 10.45 0.50 6.23
C LEU A 231 9.77 0.18 4.89
N HIS A 232 9.13 -0.98 4.77
CA HIS A 232 8.37 -1.33 3.57
C HIS A 232 7.16 -0.41 3.34
N THR A 233 6.46 0.00 4.41
CA THR A 233 5.40 1.00 4.33
C THR A 233 5.94 2.35 3.85
N LEU A 234 7.09 2.79 4.36
CA LEU A 234 7.75 4.05 3.96
C LEU A 234 8.23 3.99 2.50
N ALA A 235 8.74 2.85 2.04
CA ALA A 235 9.24 2.67 0.69
C ALA A 235 8.15 2.69 -0.40
N GLY A 236 6.88 2.50 -0.02
CA GLY A 236 5.76 2.54 -0.97
C GLY A 236 5.83 1.37 -1.94
N GLU A 237 6.17 1.59 -3.20
CA GLU A 237 6.33 0.53 -4.21
C GLU A 237 7.78 0.14 -4.47
N ARG A 238 8.75 0.83 -3.84
CA ARG A 238 10.18 0.67 -4.13
C ARG A 238 10.85 -0.45 -3.34
N PRO A 239 12.01 -0.95 -3.80
CA PRO A 239 12.81 -1.90 -3.05
C PRO A 239 13.37 -1.30 -1.76
N VAL A 240 13.56 -2.16 -0.76
CA VAL A 240 14.25 -1.85 0.49
C VAL A 240 15.51 -2.70 0.54
N VAL A 241 16.63 -2.07 0.88
CA VAL A 241 17.93 -2.74 1.08
C VAL A 241 18.47 -2.33 2.45
N MET A 242 18.81 -3.30 3.28
CA MET A 242 19.51 -3.02 4.53
C MET A 242 20.98 -2.75 4.21
N SER A 243 21.42 -1.50 4.29
CA SER A 243 22.77 -1.10 3.87
C SER A 243 23.83 -1.39 4.92
N GLU A 244 23.41 -1.58 6.18
CA GLU A 244 24.20 -2.13 7.30
C GLU A 244 23.26 -2.86 8.27
N ILE A 245 23.60 -4.10 8.60
CA ILE A 245 23.15 -4.85 9.77
C ILE A 245 24.37 -5.48 10.45
N GLY A 246 24.37 -5.57 11.77
CA GLY A 246 25.51 -6.15 12.47
C GLY A 246 25.37 -6.19 13.98
N LEU A 247 26.32 -6.89 14.60
CA LEU A 247 26.55 -6.88 16.04
C LEU A 247 28.06 -6.88 16.31
N ASP A 248 28.50 -6.03 17.24
CA ASP A 248 29.88 -5.99 17.69
C ASP A 248 30.24 -7.24 18.50
N SER A 249 31.23 -8.01 18.03
CA SER A 249 31.72 -9.20 18.71
C SER A 249 32.61 -8.90 19.91
N ARG A 250 33.21 -7.70 20.01
CA ARG A 250 34.08 -7.33 21.13
C ARG A 250 33.30 -7.26 22.44
N ARG A 251 32.10 -6.67 22.40
CA ARG A 251 31.21 -6.53 23.57
C ARG A 251 30.31 -7.75 23.80
N HIS A 252 29.96 -8.49 22.76
CA HIS A 252 28.94 -9.55 22.83
C HIS A 252 29.48 -10.98 22.69
N GLY A 253 30.72 -11.14 22.22
CA GLY A 253 31.30 -12.41 21.83
C GLY A 253 30.88 -12.87 20.42
N GLU A 254 31.75 -13.66 19.79
CA GLU A 254 31.60 -14.06 18.38
C GLU A 254 30.43 -15.02 18.13
N HIS A 255 30.10 -15.86 19.10
CA HIS A 255 28.97 -16.79 18.97
C HIS A 255 27.63 -16.03 18.95
N LEU A 256 27.49 -14.98 19.77
CA LEU A 256 26.29 -14.16 19.79
C LEU A 256 26.20 -13.29 18.52
N GLN A 257 27.34 -12.77 18.04
CA GLN A 257 27.42 -12.11 16.73
C GLN A 257 26.94 -13.06 15.62
N ALA A 258 27.46 -14.29 15.56
CA ALA A 258 27.09 -15.27 14.53
C ALA A 258 25.59 -15.59 14.54
N ARG A 259 25.03 -15.89 15.73
CA ARG A 259 23.59 -16.11 15.89
C ARG A 259 22.75 -14.90 15.50
N THR A 260 23.25 -13.70 15.77
CA THR A 260 22.55 -12.45 15.49
C THR A 260 22.49 -12.16 14.01
N LEU A 261 23.63 -12.29 13.33
CA LEU A 261 23.71 -12.12 11.88
C LEU A 261 22.85 -13.14 11.14
N ASP A 262 22.79 -14.40 11.59
CA ASP A 262 21.91 -15.42 11.00
C ASP A 262 20.44 -14.95 10.99
N TRP A 263 19.89 -14.59 12.15
CA TRP A 263 18.48 -14.17 12.20
C TRP A 263 18.25 -12.79 11.58
N GLN A 264 19.21 -11.87 11.62
CA GLN A 264 19.10 -10.55 10.98
C GLN A 264 19.00 -10.67 9.46
N VAL A 265 19.90 -11.45 8.84
CA VAL A 265 19.89 -11.74 7.41
C VAL A 265 18.58 -12.40 7.00
N ARG A 266 18.21 -13.52 7.64
CA ARG A 266 16.97 -14.24 7.33
C ARG A 266 15.73 -13.38 7.48
N SER A 267 15.66 -12.58 8.55
CA SER A 267 14.51 -11.70 8.80
C SER A 267 14.39 -10.58 7.75
N ALA A 268 15.52 -10.03 7.27
CA ALA A 268 15.52 -9.01 6.21
C ALA A 268 14.91 -9.55 4.91
N PHE A 269 15.38 -10.71 4.44
CA PHE A 269 14.88 -11.30 3.20
C PHE A 269 13.47 -11.87 3.31
N ALA A 270 13.13 -12.49 4.45
CA ALA A 270 11.78 -12.97 4.73
C ALA A 270 10.74 -11.82 4.78
N ALA A 271 11.16 -10.63 5.23
CA ALA A 271 10.31 -9.44 5.19
C ALA A 271 10.14 -8.85 3.77
N GLY A 272 10.99 -9.25 2.81
CA GLY A 272 10.93 -8.77 1.43
C GLY A 272 12.01 -7.78 1.03
N CYS A 273 13.07 -7.60 1.83
CA CYS A 273 14.19 -6.76 1.41
C CYS A 273 14.85 -7.34 0.15
N ALA A 274 15.16 -6.47 -0.82
CA ALA A 274 15.89 -6.84 -2.02
C ALA A 274 17.37 -7.11 -1.75
N GLY A 275 17.86 -6.74 -0.56
CA GLY A 275 19.25 -6.90 -0.17
C GLY A 275 19.52 -6.62 1.29
N ALA A 276 20.63 -7.16 1.76
CA ALA A 276 21.21 -6.84 3.06
C ALA A 276 22.74 -6.85 2.98
N PHE A 277 23.37 -5.87 3.64
CA PHE A 277 24.81 -5.76 3.80
C PHE A 277 25.19 -5.98 5.26
N VAL A 278 26.00 -7.00 5.52
CA VAL A 278 26.57 -7.23 6.85
C VAL A 278 27.72 -6.25 7.08
N TYR A 279 27.62 -5.50 8.17
CA TYR A 279 28.68 -4.65 8.68
C TYR A 279 29.51 -5.49 9.67
N ALA A 280 30.73 -5.94 9.33
CA ALA A 280 31.51 -5.67 8.11
C ALA A 280 32.27 -6.91 7.60
N TRP A 281 33.01 -6.83 6.48
CA TRP A 281 33.88 -7.94 6.03
C TRP A 281 34.97 -8.27 7.05
N THR A 282 35.64 -7.26 7.59
CA THR A 282 36.81 -7.37 8.48
C THR A 282 36.69 -6.41 9.65
N ASP A 283 37.35 -6.73 10.76
CA ASP A 283 37.53 -5.82 11.91
C ASP A 283 38.50 -4.66 11.61
N GLU A 284 39.25 -4.74 10.51
CA GLU A 284 40.09 -3.65 10.05
C GLU A 284 39.23 -2.48 9.56
N TRP A 285 39.28 -1.36 10.29
CA TRP A 285 38.56 -0.15 9.94
C TRP A 285 39.36 1.09 10.32
N HIS A 286 39.26 2.13 9.50
CA HIS A 286 39.96 3.39 9.69
C HIS A 286 38.97 4.55 9.56
N ARG A 287 38.90 5.44 10.55
CA ARG A 287 37.95 6.57 10.56
C ARG A 287 38.60 7.80 11.17
N SER A 288 38.38 8.96 10.55
CA SER A 288 38.86 10.26 11.06
C SER A 288 40.37 10.35 11.29
N GLY A 289 41.17 9.62 10.50
CA GLY A 289 42.63 9.60 10.62
C GLY A 289 43.19 8.59 11.62
N GLU A 290 42.33 7.83 12.30
CA GLU A 290 42.72 6.82 13.29
C GLU A 290 42.17 5.44 12.96
N ASP A 291 42.91 4.40 13.34
CA ASP A 291 42.42 3.03 13.27
C ASP A 291 41.38 2.83 14.38
N VAL A 292 40.28 2.19 14.03
CA VAL A 292 39.18 1.96 14.95
C VAL A 292 39.46 0.69 15.72
N GLU A 293 39.56 0.78 17.05
CA GLU A 293 39.89 -0.35 17.95
C GLU A 293 38.82 -0.64 19.02
N ASP A 294 37.73 0.14 19.05
CA ASP A 294 36.71 0.10 20.10
C ASP A 294 35.52 -0.85 19.80
N TRP A 295 35.49 -1.43 18.59
CA TRP A 295 34.52 -2.42 18.15
C TRP A 295 35.12 -3.39 17.13
N ASP A 296 34.54 -4.60 17.04
CA ASP A 296 34.93 -5.69 16.15
C ASP A 296 33.67 -6.27 15.47
N PHE A 297 33.18 -5.60 14.42
CA PHE A 297 31.98 -5.97 13.66
C PHE A 297 32.26 -6.93 12.49
N GLY A 298 33.53 -7.15 12.14
CA GLY A 298 33.93 -7.97 11.00
C GLY A 298 33.43 -9.41 11.12
N VAL A 299 33.04 -10.02 9.99
CA VAL A 299 32.87 -11.48 9.87
C VAL A 299 34.22 -12.21 9.77
N THR A 300 35.28 -11.46 9.48
CA THR A 300 36.68 -11.87 9.62
C THR A 300 37.39 -10.95 10.62
N ARG A 301 38.47 -11.44 11.23
CA ARG A 301 39.36 -10.62 12.07
C ARG A 301 40.22 -9.70 11.21
N ARG A 302 40.98 -8.80 11.86
CA ARG A 302 41.92 -7.88 11.17
C ARG A 302 42.90 -8.61 10.26
N ASP A 303 43.38 -9.79 10.67
CA ASP A 303 44.28 -10.65 9.88
C ASP A 303 43.59 -11.48 8.79
N ARG A 304 42.28 -11.26 8.56
CA ARG A 304 41.40 -12.01 7.65
C ARG A 304 41.13 -13.47 8.04
N SER A 305 41.49 -13.89 9.25
CA SER A 305 41.02 -15.18 9.76
C SER A 305 39.49 -15.16 9.99
N PRO A 306 38.77 -16.25 9.67
CA PRO A 306 37.31 -16.27 9.72
C PRO A 306 36.79 -16.33 11.16
N LYS A 307 35.72 -15.58 11.45
CA LYS A 307 34.92 -15.76 12.67
C LYS A 307 33.78 -16.76 12.44
N PRO A 308 33.16 -17.32 13.49
CA PRO A 308 31.92 -18.10 13.38
C PRO A 308 30.80 -17.38 12.60
N ALA A 309 30.80 -16.04 12.65
CA ALA A 309 29.89 -15.18 11.91
C ALA A 309 29.96 -15.39 10.39
N LEU A 310 31.13 -15.63 9.80
CA LEU A 310 31.26 -15.85 8.35
C LEU A 310 30.46 -17.07 7.90
N ARG A 311 30.56 -18.18 8.65
CA ARG A 311 29.79 -19.40 8.37
C ARG A 311 28.29 -19.15 8.52
N ALA A 312 27.87 -18.48 9.60
CA ALA A 312 26.47 -18.18 9.83
C ALA A 312 25.87 -17.31 8.71
N VAL A 313 26.59 -16.28 8.26
CA VAL A 313 26.19 -15.41 7.15
C VAL A 313 26.12 -16.19 5.84
N ARG A 314 27.11 -17.03 5.52
CA ARG A 314 27.10 -17.90 4.34
C ARG A 314 25.86 -18.79 4.31
N ASP A 315 25.59 -19.48 5.42
CA ASP A 315 24.46 -20.41 5.51
C ASP A 315 23.12 -19.64 5.44
N ALA A 316 23.00 -18.47 6.07
CA ALA A 316 21.83 -17.60 5.96
C ALA A 316 21.60 -17.04 4.54
N PHE A 317 22.67 -16.70 3.83
CA PHE A 317 22.64 -16.21 2.44
C PHE A 317 22.33 -17.29 1.40
N ALA A 318 22.64 -18.55 1.70
CA ALA A 318 22.24 -19.69 0.88
C ALA A 318 20.72 -19.95 0.95
N ASP A 319 20.08 -19.61 2.07
CA ASP A 319 18.65 -19.78 2.32
C ASP A 319 17.81 -18.53 1.94
N VAL A 320 18.33 -17.63 1.11
CA VAL A 320 17.60 -16.43 0.68
C VAL A 320 16.71 -16.74 -0.55
N PRO A 321 15.43 -16.31 -0.56
CA PRO A 321 14.73 -15.57 0.49
C PRO A 321 14.20 -16.43 1.64
N PHE A 322 14.04 -17.74 1.43
CA PHE A 322 13.62 -18.70 2.44
C PHE A 322 14.37 -20.02 2.31
N ALA A 323 14.52 -20.73 3.43
CA ALA A 323 15.11 -22.06 3.43
C ALA A 323 14.25 -23.05 2.60
N PRO A 324 14.85 -23.88 1.74
CA PRO A 324 14.11 -24.86 0.93
C PRO A 324 13.32 -25.89 1.74
N SER A 325 13.73 -26.14 2.99
CA SER A 325 13.16 -27.18 3.86
C SER A 325 11.91 -26.76 4.64
N LEU A 326 11.33 -25.58 4.36
CA LEU A 326 10.13 -25.15 5.06
C LEU A 326 8.91 -26.01 4.66
N PRO A 327 7.99 -26.30 5.61
CA PRO A 327 6.79 -27.07 5.34
C PRO A 327 5.75 -26.20 4.62
N TRP A 328 5.95 -25.99 3.32
CA TRP A 328 5.10 -25.14 2.49
C TRP A 328 3.69 -25.75 2.36
N PRO A 329 2.62 -25.02 2.74
CA PRO A 329 1.24 -25.49 2.58
C PRO A 329 0.83 -25.49 1.11
N ARG A 330 -0.09 -26.38 0.73
CA ARG A 330 -0.63 -26.38 -0.63
C ARG A 330 -1.46 -25.12 -0.90
N VAL A 331 -1.25 -24.48 -2.05
CA VAL A 331 -1.99 -23.27 -2.45
C VAL A 331 -2.83 -23.51 -3.72
N SER A 332 -4.11 -23.16 -3.70
CA SER A 332 -4.93 -23.07 -4.91
C SER A 332 -4.97 -21.63 -5.40
N VAL A 333 -4.45 -21.37 -6.60
CA VAL A 333 -4.55 -20.07 -7.27
C VAL A 333 -5.82 -20.04 -8.11
N VAL A 334 -6.73 -19.11 -7.81
CA VAL A 334 -7.98 -18.92 -8.52
C VAL A 334 -7.91 -17.64 -9.36
N VAL A 335 -8.03 -17.80 -10.68
CA VAL A 335 -8.12 -16.70 -11.65
C VAL A 335 -9.53 -16.64 -12.20
N CYS A 336 -10.24 -15.55 -11.95
CA CYS A 336 -11.58 -15.33 -12.51
C CYS A 336 -11.46 -14.45 -13.76
N THR A 337 -12.10 -14.85 -14.86
CA THR A 337 -12.07 -14.10 -16.12
C THR A 337 -13.47 -13.92 -16.70
N TYR A 338 -13.70 -12.75 -17.29
CA TYR A 338 -14.86 -12.47 -18.13
C TYR A 338 -14.48 -11.49 -19.24
N ASN A 339 -14.41 -12.00 -20.47
CA ASN A 339 -13.89 -11.29 -21.64
C ASN A 339 -12.45 -10.74 -21.44
N GLY A 340 -11.58 -11.58 -20.86
CA GLY A 340 -10.19 -11.27 -20.52
C GLY A 340 -9.15 -11.70 -21.55
N SER A 341 -9.53 -12.00 -22.80
CA SER A 341 -8.61 -12.62 -23.78
C SER A 341 -7.36 -11.77 -24.10
N ARG A 342 -7.37 -10.48 -23.74
CA ARG A 342 -6.25 -9.55 -23.95
C ARG A 342 -5.10 -9.73 -22.96
N THR A 343 -5.39 -10.17 -21.75
CA THR A 343 -4.41 -10.16 -20.64
C THR A 343 -4.21 -11.53 -20.00
N ILE A 344 -5.20 -12.44 -20.10
CA ILE A 344 -5.14 -13.74 -19.43
C ILE A 344 -3.92 -14.59 -19.83
N SER A 345 -3.43 -14.46 -21.06
CA SER A 345 -2.22 -15.16 -21.50
C SER A 345 -1.00 -14.76 -20.65
N GLU A 346 -0.81 -13.45 -20.42
CA GLU A 346 0.31 -12.95 -19.62
C GLU A 346 0.20 -13.39 -18.16
N CYS A 347 -1.02 -13.33 -17.61
CA CYS A 347 -1.34 -13.81 -16.26
C CYS A 347 -0.95 -15.29 -16.09
N LEU A 348 -1.39 -16.16 -17.01
CA LEU A 348 -1.10 -17.60 -16.97
C LEU A 348 0.38 -17.89 -17.23
N ASP A 349 1.03 -17.17 -18.16
CA ASP A 349 2.47 -17.26 -18.37
C ASP A 349 3.25 -16.91 -17.09
N ALA A 350 2.82 -15.90 -16.35
CA ALA A 350 3.44 -15.53 -15.08
C ALA A 350 3.23 -16.59 -13.99
N LEU A 351 2.07 -17.24 -13.95
CA LEU A 351 1.81 -18.34 -13.02
C LEU A 351 2.71 -19.56 -13.27
N THR A 352 3.08 -19.86 -14.52
CA THR A 352 4.01 -20.97 -14.81
C THR A 352 5.44 -20.73 -14.31
N ARG A 353 5.78 -19.47 -13.97
CA ARG A 353 7.10 -19.06 -13.47
C ARG A 353 7.16 -18.91 -11.95
N LEU A 354 6.11 -19.29 -11.23
CA LEU A 354 6.11 -19.26 -9.76
C LEU A 354 7.14 -20.24 -9.21
N ASP A 355 7.96 -19.76 -8.27
CA ASP A 355 8.89 -20.56 -7.48
C ASP A 355 8.22 -21.00 -6.18
N TYR A 356 7.31 -21.96 -6.31
CA TYR A 356 6.57 -22.54 -5.19
C TYR A 356 6.32 -24.03 -5.42
N PRO A 357 6.60 -24.90 -4.43
CA PRO A 357 6.66 -26.34 -4.68
C PRO A 357 5.31 -27.04 -4.85
N ASP A 358 4.24 -26.55 -4.21
CA ASP A 358 2.94 -27.25 -4.22
C ASP A 358 1.77 -26.26 -4.41
N TYR A 359 1.39 -26.05 -5.67
CA TYR A 359 0.22 -25.25 -6.02
C TYR A 359 -0.55 -25.83 -7.21
N GLU A 360 -1.81 -25.42 -7.33
CA GLU A 360 -2.63 -25.65 -8.51
C GLU A 360 -3.21 -24.33 -9.03
N VAL A 361 -3.51 -24.28 -10.33
CA VAL A 361 -4.16 -23.13 -10.96
C VAL A 361 -5.56 -23.51 -11.40
N ILE A 362 -6.55 -22.74 -10.96
CA ILE A 362 -7.97 -22.89 -11.30
C ILE A 362 -8.39 -21.62 -12.03
N VAL A 363 -8.81 -21.77 -13.28
CA VAL A 363 -9.35 -20.66 -14.08
C VAL A 363 -10.86 -20.80 -14.11
N VAL A 364 -11.56 -19.76 -13.67
CA VAL A 364 -13.02 -19.69 -13.73
C VAL A 364 -13.42 -18.67 -14.79
N ASP A 365 -13.89 -19.18 -15.92
CA ASP A 365 -14.45 -18.39 -17.02
C ASP A 365 -15.95 -18.15 -16.77
N ASP A 366 -16.30 -16.93 -16.38
CA ASP A 366 -17.67 -16.49 -16.05
C ASP A 366 -18.49 -16.13 -17.31
N GLY A 367 -18.49 -17.04 -18.27
CA GLY A 367 -19.26 -16.94 -19.51
C GLY A 367 -18.68 -15.96 -20.52
N SER A 368 -17.35 -15.97 -20.71
CA SER A 368 -16.70 -15.14 -21.72
C SER A 368 -17.22 -15.44 -23.12
N THR A 369 -17.38 -14.38 -23.90
CA THR A 369 -17.78 -14.42 -25.31
C THR A 369 -16.59 -14.20 -26.25
N ASP A 370 -15.41 -13.94 -25.68
CA ASP A 370 -14.15 -13.81 -26.40
C ASP A 370 -13.33 -15.11 -26.37
N GLY A 371 -12.06 -15.03 -26.77
CA GLY A 371 -11.16 -16.18 -26.81
C GLY A 371 -10.58 -16.63 -25.46
N ALA A 372 -10.99 -16.08 -24.31
CA ALA A 372 -10.33 -16.31 -23.02
C ALA A 372 -10.26 -17.80 -22.63
N ALA A 373 -11.37 -18.54 -22.75
CA ALA A 373 -11.40 -19.98 -22.46
C ALA A 373 -10.47 -20.79 -23.37
N ALA A 374 -10.41 -20.43 -24.65
CA ALA A 374 -9.55 -21.11 -25.61
C ALA A 374 -8.06 -20.87 -25.32
N ILE A 375 -7.71 -19.69 -24.77
CA ILE A 375 -6.36 -19.39 -24.28
C ILE A 375 -6.07 -20.22 -23.04
N ALA A 376 -6.96 -20.22 -22.04
CA ALA A 376 -6.77 -20.95 -20.78
C ALA A 376 -6.54 -22.46 -20.97
N ARG A 377 -7.23 -23.10 -21.94
CA ARG A 377 -7.05 -24.53 -22.27
C ARG A 377 -5.63 -24.90 -22.72
N ARG A 378 -4.81 -23.93 -23.12
CA ARG A 378 -3.41 -24.17 -23.54
C ARG A 378 -2.46 -24.35 -22.35
N TYR A 379 -2.92 -24.00 -21.14
CA TYR A 379 -2.12 -24.04 -19.92
C TYR A 379 -2.51 -25.23 -19.05
N ALA A 380 -1.57 -25.68 -18.22
CA ALA A 380 -1.82 -26.68 -17.19
C ALA A 380 -2.64 -26.06 -16.03
N CYS A 381 -3.94 -25.89 -16.25
CA CYS A 381 -4.88 -25.36 -15.27
C CYS A 381 -6.20 -26.13 -15.29
N ARG A 382 -6.94 -26.05 -14.18
CA ARG A 382 -8.31 -26.54 -14.12
C ARG A 382 -9.25 -25.43 -14.59
N LEU A 383 -9.74 -25.54 -15.82
CA LEU A 383 -10.73 -24.60 -16.37
C LEU A 383 -12.15 -24.98 -15.95
N ILE A 384 -12.87 -24.04 -15.35
CA ILE A 384 -14.29 -24.12 -15.02
C ILE A 384 -15.00 -23.07 -15.84
N GLN A 385 -16.01 -23.46 -16.60
CA GLN A 385 -16.82 -22.54 -17.39
C GLN A 385 -18.23 -22.47 -16.81
N THR A 386 -18.72 -21.26 -16.59
CA THR A 386 -20.07 -21.01 -16.09
C THR A 386 -20.81 -20.04 -17.00
N GLU A 387 -22.14 -19.95 -16.84
CA GLU A 387 -22.87 -18.78 -17.33
C GLU A 387 -22.43 -17.54 -16.54
N ASN A 388 -22.56 -16.33 -17.12
CA ASN A 388 -22.18 -15.09 -16.43
C ASN A 388 -23.05 -14.85 -15.19
N ARG A 389 -22.49 -15.13 -14.01
CA ARG A 389 -23.12 -14.96 -12.70
C ARG A 389 -22.42 -13.89 -11.86
N GLY A 390 -21.37 -13.27 -12.38
CA GLY A 390 -20.61 -12.19 -11.77
C GLY A 390 -19.42 -12.68 -10.94
N LEU A 391 -18.52 -11.74 -10.63
CA LEU A 391 -17.21 -11.99 -10.03
C LEU A 391 -17.27 -12.84 -8.75
N SER A 392 -18.12 -12.50 -7.78
CA SER A 392 -18.22 -13.28 -6.54
C SER A 392 -18.68 -14.72 -6.75
N SER A 393 -19.57 -14.96 -7.72
CA SER A 393 -20.01 -16.32 -8.07
C SER A 393 -18.86 -17.12 -8.68
N ALA A 394 -18.06 -16.50 -9.56
CA ALA A 394 -16.86 -17.11 -10.12
C ALA A 394 -15.81 -17.42 -9.03
N ARG A 395 -15.57 -16.49 -8.10
CA ARG A 395 -14.66 -16.70 -6.95
C ARG A 395 -15.10 -17.86 -6.06
N ASN A 396 -16.41 -18.03 -5.85
CA ASN A 396 -16.97 -19.14 -5.09
C ASN A 396 -16.89 -20.47 -5.84
N ALA A 397 -17.07 -20.48 -7.16
CA ALA A 397 -16.84 -21.69 -7.97
C ALA A 397 -15.38 -22.15 -7.88
N GLY A 398 -14.44 -21.20 -7.91
CA GLY A 398 -13.02 -21.45 -7.67
C GLY A 398 -12.74 -21.99 -6.26
N LEU A 399 -13.35 -21.38 -5.22
CA LEU A 399 -13.25 -21.86 -3.83
C LEU A 399 -13.73 -23.31 -3.69
N GLY A 400 -14.87 -23.66 -4.29
CA GLY A 400 -15.42 -25.01 -4.23
C GLY A 400 -14.55 -26.05 -4.94
N ALA A 401 -13.78 -25.63 -5.94
CA ALA A 401 -12.86 -26.49 -6.67
C ALA A 401 -11.46 -26.57 -6.05
N ALA A 402 -11.10 -25.62 -5.18
CA ALA A 402 -9.78 -25.53 -4.56
C ALA A 402 -9.49 -26.70 -3.62
N THR A 403 -8.29 -27.26 -3.70
CA THR A 403 -7.82 -28.36 -2.85
C THR A 403 -6.72 -27.94 -1.86
N GLY A 404 -6.18 -26.73 -2.01
CA GLY A 404 -5.16 -26.17 -1.12
C GLY A 404 -5.72 -25.70 0.22
N GLU A 405 -4.83 -25.64 1.21
CA GLU A 405 -5.12 -25.07 2.55
C GLU A 405 -5.29 -23.55 2.48
N ILE A 406 -4.62 -22.93 1.50
CA ILE A 406 -4.70 -21.51 1.18
C ILE A 406 -5.31 -21.37 -0.22
N VAL A 407 -6.25 -20.44 -0.36
CA VAL A 407 -6.81 -20.04 -1.66
C VAL A 407 -6.36 -18.62 -1.97
N ALA A 408 -5.54 -18.48 -3.01
CA ALA A 408 -5.04 -17.19 -3.49
C ALA A 408 -5.83 -16.75 -4.73
N TYR A 409 -6.31 -15.52 -4.75
CA TYR A 409 -7.04 -14.92 -5.86
C TYR A 409 -6.15 -13.93 -6.59
N LEU A 410 -6.17 -14.03 -7.91
CA LEU A 410 -5.45 -13.16 -8.83
C LEU A 410 -6.40 -12.78 -9.98
N ASP A 411 -6.41 -11.51 -10.36
CA ASP A 411 -7.21 -11.05 -11.51
C ASP A 411 -6.50 -11.40 -12.83
N ASP A 412 -7.27 -11.60 -13.91
CA ASP A 412 -6.77 -12.00 -15.23
C ASP A 412 -5.98 -10.89 -15.97
N ASP A 413 -5.96 -9.67 -15.43
CA ASP A 413 -5.13 -8.54 -15.84
C ASP A 413 -4.01 -8.24 -14.82
N ALA A 414 -3.60 -9.26 -14.04
CA ALA A 414 -2.46 -9.21 -13.14
C ALA A 414 -1.45 -10.36 -13.37
N SER A 415 -0.17 -10.04 -13.15
CA SER A 415 0.98 -10.95 -13.29
C SER A 415 1.76 -10.99 -11.97
N PRO A 416 1.83 -12.13 -11.26
CA PRO A 416 2.50 -12.21 -9.97
C PRO A 416 4.02 -12.17 -10.09
N ASP A 417 4.68 -11.69 -9.04
CA ASP A 417 6.12 -11.91 -8.85
C ASP A 417 6.40 -13.42 -8.68
N PRO A 418 7.56 -13.96 -9.15
CA PRO A 418 7.87 -15.39 -9.03
C PRO A 418 7.79 -15.95 -7.60
N HIS A 419 8.07 -15.16 -6.57
CA HIS A 419 8.03 -15.58 -5.16
C HIS A 419 6.72 -15.17 -4.47
N TRP A 420 5.70 -14.74 -5.22
CA TRP A 420 4.43 -14.23 -4.68
C TRP A 420 3.77 -15.21 -3.70
N LEU A 421 3.63 -16.49 -4.09
CA LEU A 421 3.07 -17.52 -3.22
C LEU A 421 3.94 -17.79 -2.00
N THR A 422 5.26 -17.81 -2.17
CA THR A 422 6.23 -18.04 -1.09
C THR A 422 6.08 -17.00 0.02
N TYR A 423 5.94 -15.72 -0.33
CA TYR A 423 5.73 -14.64 0.65
C TYR A 423 4.34 -14.66 1.29
N LEU A 424 3.29 -15.05 0.55
CA LEU A 424 1.96 -15.25 1.13
C LEU A 424 1.97 -16.39 2.14
N ALA A 425 2.47 -17.56 1.73
CA ALA A 425 2.57 -18.76 2.55
C ALA A 425 3.43 -18.53 3.81
N ALA A 426 4.59 -17.88 3.68
CA ALA A 426 5.45 -17.55 4.82
C ALA A 426 4.73 -16.64 5.84
N THR A 427 3.88 -15.73 5.37
CA THR A 427 3.07 -14.88 6.25
C THR A 427 2.01 -15.71 6.98
N PHE A 428 1.36 -16.67 6.31
CA PHE A 428 0.44 -17.59 6.98
C PHE A 428 1.14 -18.56 7.94
N LEU A 429 2.36 -19.03 7.64
CA LEU A 429 3.12 -19.90 8.54
C LEU A 429 3.55 -19.16 9.82
N SER A 430 3.75 -17.85 9.75
CA SER A 430 4.19 -17.02 10.88
C SER A 430 3.05 -16.29 11.61
N SER A 431 1.79 -16.48 11.21
CA SER A 431 0.66 -15.75 11.78
C SER A 431 -0.66 -16.54 11.78
N SER A 432 -1.61 -16.10 12.60
CA SER A 432 -2.98 -16.63 12.63
C SER A 432 -3.95 -15.84 11.74
N HIS A 433 -3.44 -15.05 10.78
CA HIS A 433 -4.31 -14.25 9.90
C HIS A 433 -5.25 -15.16 9.09
N ALA A 434 -6.50 -14.70 8.92
CA ALA A 434 -7.49 -15.38 8.09
C ALA A 434 -7.28 -15.11 6.60
N GLY A 435 -6.75 -13.94 6.26
CA GLY A 435 -6.36 -13.57 4.91
C GLY A 435 -5.09 -12.73 4.89
N VAL A 436 -4.35 -12.78 3.78
CA VAL A 436 -3.13 -12.01 3.55
C VAL A 436 -3.18 -11.43 2.14
N GLY A 437 -2.84 -10.15 1.99
CA GLY A 437 -2.69 -9.50 0.69
C GLY A 437 -1.32 -8.88 0.51
N GLY A 438 -1.10 -8.27 -0.65
CA GLY A 438 0.14 -7.56 -0.96
C GLY A 438 -0.06 -6.36 -1.88
N PRO A 439 1.03 -5.73 -2.35
CA PRO A 439 0.95 -4.54 -3.20
C PRO A 439 0.56 -4.88 -4.65
N ASN A 440 -0.13 -3.92 -5.30
CA ASN A 440 -0.61 -4.00 -6.69
C ASN A 440 0.06 -2.92 -7.53
N VAL A 441 1.22 -3.24 -8.10
CA VAL A 441 2.10 -2.28 -8.77
C VAL A 441 1.71 -2.17 -10.23
N ALA A 442 1.66 -0.96 -10.80
CA ALA A 442 1.44 -0.81 -12.23
C ALA A 442 2.67 -1.30 -13.01
N PRO A 443 2.52 -2.14 -14.05
CA PRO A 443 3.65 -2.55 -14.87
C PRO A 443 4.29 -1.35 -15.58
N PRO A 444 5.63 -1.32 -15.73
CA PRO A 444 6.29 -0.29 -16.52
C PRO A 444 5.88 -0.43 -18.00
N GLY A 445 5.76 0.69 -18.73
CA GLY A 445 5.45 0.67 -20.16
C GLY A 445 4.02 0.26 -20.55
N ASP A 446 3.06 0.18 -19.61
CA ASP A 446 1.65 -0.18 -19.86
C ASP A 446 0.87 0.84 -20.72
N GLY A 447 1.54 1.92 -21.11
CA GLY A 447 1.04 2.99 -21.96
C GLY A 447 0.81 4.30 -21.19
N PRO A 448 0.85 5.44 -21.90
CA PRO A 448 0.85 6.76 -21.26
C PRO A 448 -0.44 7.07 -20.49
N ILE A 449 -1.60 6.51 -20.90
CA ILE A 449 -2.86 6.69 -20.19
C ILE A 449 -2.91 5.80 -18.95
N ALA A 450 -2.52 4.53 -19.08
CA ALA A 450 -2.44 3.58 -17.96
C ALA A 450 -1.52 4.11 -16.84
N GLU A 451 -0.38 4.70 -17.19
CA GLU A 451 0.50 5.37 -16.23
C GLU A 451 -0.19 6.52 -15.48
N CYS A 452 -0.96 7.35 -16.18
CA CYS A 452 -1.71 8.44 -15.54
C CYS A 452 -2.83 7.89 -14.64
N VAL A 453 -3.49 6.81 -15.05
CA VAL A 453 -4.52 6.11 -14.25
C VAL A 453 -3.92 5.47 -13.00
N ALA A 454 -2.70 4.92 -13.07
CA ALA A 454 -1.99 4.41 -11.90
C ALA A 454 -1.75 5.47 -10.82
N ARG A 455 -1.71 6.75 -11.22
CA ARG A 455 -1.52 7.93 -10.36
C ARG A 455 -2.80 8.72 -10.12
N ALA A 456 -3.94 8.20 -10.60
CA ALA A 456 -5.25 8.77 -10.37
C ALA A 456 -5.91 8.11 -9.15
N PRO A 457 -6.86 8.79 -8.49
CA PRO A 457 -7.56 8.23 -7.35
C PRO A 457 -8.44 7.04 -7.74
N GLY A 458 -8.68 6.16 -6.78
CA GLY A 458 -9.62 5.06 -6.95
C GLY A 458 -9.08 3.81 -7.62
N GLY A 459 -7.76 3.60 -7.61
CA GLY A 459 -7.15 2.30 -7.86
C GLY A 459 -7.39 1.29 -6.71
N PRO A 460 -7.09 0.00 -6.93
CA PRO A 460 -7.18 -1.05 -5.91
C PRO A 460 -6.03 -0.93 -4.91
N VAL A 461 -6.30 -0.30 -3.76
CA VAL A 461 -5.31 0.00 -2.73
C VAL A 461 -5.68 -0.68 -1.41
N HIS A 462 -4.70 -1.23 -0.73
CA HIS A 462 -4.85 -1.82 0.59
C HIS A 462 -5.06 -0.74 1.66
N VAL A 463 -5.73 -1.11 2.76
CA VAL A 463 -5.94 -0.23 3.91
C VAL A 463 -5.27 -0.90 5.11
N LEU A 464 -4.24 -0.27 5.69
CA LEU A 464 -3.48 -0.87 6.79
C LEU A 464 -3.86 -0.29 8.15
N LEU A 465 -4.13 -1.16 9.11
CA LEU A 465 -4.32 -0.82 10.53
C LEU A 465 -2.96 -0.60 11.22
N THR A 466 -1.97 -1.42 10.86
CA THR A 466 -0.57 -1.35 11.32
C THR A 466 0.35 -1.62 10.13
N ASP A 467 1.67 -1.58 10.30
CA ASP A 467 2.59 -1.92 9.20
C ASP A 467 2.52 -3.41 8.76
N ARG A 468 1.75 -4.26 9.46
CA ARG A 468 1.61 -5.70 9.18
C ARG A 468 0.16 -6.18 9.04
N GLU A 469 -0.80 -5.41 9.56
CA GLU A 469 -2.21 -5.79 9.56
C GLU A 469 -3.03 -4.87 8.65
N ALA A 470 -3.91 -5.46 7.87
CA ALA A 470 -4.81 -4.78 6.96
C ALA A 470 -6.25 -4.77 7.49
N GLU A 471 -6.96 -3.68 7.22
CA GLU A 471 -8.42 -3.63 7.27
C GLU A 471 -9.04 -4.12 5.95
N HIS A 472 -8.32 -3.94 4.83
CA HIS A 472 -8.77 -4.34 3.50
C HIS A 472 -7.58 -4.72 2.61
N ILE A 473 -7.71 -5.88 1.95
CA ILE A 473 -6.80 -6.38 0.92
C ILE A 473 -7.56 -6.44 -0.43
N PRO A 474 -7.03 -5.82 -1.51
CA PRO A 474 -7.78 -5.72 -2.77
C PRO A 474 -7.95 -7.06 -3.50
N GLY A 475 -9.05 -7.17 -4.26
CA GLY A 475 -9.42 -8.39 -4.98
C GLY A 475 -8.38 -8.96 -5.95
N CYS A 476 -7.52 -8.11 -6.52
CA CYS A 476 -6.50 -8.52 -7.49
C CYS A 476 -5.26 -9.18 -6.86
N ASN A 477 -5.13 -9.15 -5.52
CA ASN A 477 -4.01 -9.75 -4.78
C ASN A 477 -4.42 -10.04 -3.34
N MET A 478 -5.15 -11.14 -3.15
CA MET A 478 -5.62 -11.57 -1.84
C MET A 478 -5.54 -13.09 -1.72
N ALA A 479 -5.18 -13.58 -0.55
CA ALA A 479 -5.21 -15.00 -0.23
C ALA A 479 -5.89 -15.22 1.12
N PHE A 480 -6.53 -16.37 1.28
CA PHE A 480 -7.25 -16.72 2.49
C PHE A 480 -6.95 -18.15 2.92
N ARG A 481 -6.96 -18.41 4.23
CA ARG A 481 -7.10 -19.77 4.71
C ARG A 481 -8.44 -20.29 4.23
N LYS A 482 -8.45 -21.42 3.54
CA LYS A 482 -9.65 -22.01 2.95
C LYS A 482 -10.76 -22.16 3.99
N ALA A 483 -10.42 -22.73 5.16
CA ALA A 483 -11.36 -22.93 6.27
C ALA A 483 -12.00 -21.62 6.77
N CYS A 484 -11.25 -20.50 6.84
CA CYS A 484 -11.81 -19.22 7.26
C CYS A 484 -12.80 -18.67 6.22
N LEU A 485 -12.47 -18.79 4.94
CA LEU A 485 -13.30 -18.31 3.84
C LEU A 485 -14.58 -19.15 3.70
N GLU A 486 -14.48 -20.47 3.80
CA GLU A 486 -15.64 -21.38 3.82
C GLU A 486 -16.54 -21.11 5.02
N ALA A 487 -15.96 -20.87 6.20
CA ALA A 487 -16.73 -20.64 7.39
C ALA A 487 -17.64 -19.40 7.26
N ILE A 488 -17.25 -18.36 6.51
CA ILE A 488 -18.10 -17.19 6.24
C ILE A 488 -19.01 -17.35 5.01
N GLY A 489 -19.00 -18.52 4.37
CA GLY A 489 -19.79 -18.84 3.18
C GLY A 489 -19.21 -18.29 1.87
N GLY A 490 -17.91 -18.00 1.80
CA GLY A 490 -17.26 -17.46 0.60
C GLY A 490 -17.61 -15.98 0.34
N PHE A 491 -17.56 -15.56 -0.92
CA PHE A 491 -17.93 -14.23 -1.40
C PHE A 491 -19.46 -14.09 -1.53
N ASP A 492 -20.00 -12.89 -1.31
CA ASP A 492 -21.44 -12.65 -1.42
C ASP A 492 -21.85 -12.42 -2.89
N PRO A 493 -22.66 -13.32 -3.51
CA PRO A 493 -22.98 -13.25 -4.94
C PRO A 493 -23.71 -11.98 -5.39
N ARG A 494 -24.23 -11.18 -4.45
CA ARG A 494 -24.81 -9.86 -4.77
C ARG A 494 -23.79 -8.94 -5.42
N PHE A 495 -22.51 -9.05 -5.08
CA PHE A 495 -21.45 -8.22 -5.63
C PHE A 495 -20.93 -8.80 -6.96
N ARG A 496 -21.63 -8.48 -8.06
CA ARG A 496 -21.30 -9.04 -9.38
C ARG A 496 -20.06 -8.43 -10.07
N VAL A 497 -19.63 -7.24 -9.67
CA VAL A 497 -18.60 -6.45 -10.39
C VAL A 497 -17.48 -5.96 -9.47
N ALA A 498 -17.81 -5.43 -8.29
CA ALA A 498 -16.84 -4.86 -7.36
C ALA A 498 -17.43 -4.79 -5.94
N GLY A 499 -16.55 -4.57 -4.94
CA GLY A 499 -16.90 -4.41 -3.52
C GLY A 499 -16.99 -5.74 -2.76
N ASP A 500 -16.80 -6.87 -3.42
CA ASP A 500 -16.79 -8.17 -2.79
C ASP A 500 -15.52 -8.43 -1.97
N ASP A 501 -14.40 -7.85 -2.37
CA ASP A 501 -13.15 -7.78 -1.59
C ASP A 501 -13.31 -7.01 -0.27
N VAL A 502 -13.97 -5.84 -0.31
CA VAL A 502 -14.31 -5.08 0.89
C VAL A 502 -15.24 -5.87 1.80
N ASP A 503 -16.30 -6.46 1.23
CA ASP A 503 -17.29 -7.23 1.97
C ASP A 503 -16.69 -8.46 2.67
N VAL A 504 -15.87 -9.24 1.96
CA VAL A 504 -15.26 -10.46 2.54
C VAL A 504 -14.30 -10.08 3.66
N CYS A 505 -13.51 -9.00 3.50
CA CYS A 505 -12.61 -8.50 4.53
C CYS A 505 -13.37 -8.09 5.81
N TRP A 506 -14.50 -7.39 5.67
CA TRP A 506 -15.31 -6.98 6.82
C TRP A 506 -16.00 -8.17 7.50
N ARG A 507 -16.51 -9.16 6.75
CA ARG A 507 -17.09 -10.38 7.35
C ARG A 507 -16.08 -11.21 8.13
N LEU A 508 -14.84 -11.31 7.66
CA LEU A 508 -13.77 -11.98 8.41
C LEU A 508 -13.46 -11.23 9.72
N GLN A 509 -13.40 -9.89 9.66
CA GLN A 509 -13.16 -9.06 10.84
C GLN A 509 -14.32 -9.07 11.85
N GLU A 510 -15.57 -9.18 11.41
CA GLU A 510 -16.72 -9.35 12.32
C GLU A 510 -16.62 -10.62 13.18
N ARG A 511 -15.90 -11.64 12.71
CA ARG A 511 -15.61 -12.84 13.49
C ARG A 511 -14.42 -12.69 14.45
N GLY A 512 -13.81 -11.51 14.51
CA GLY A 512 -12.61 -11.25 15.29
C GLY A 512 -11.32 -11.77 14.66
N TRP A 513 -11.35 -12.18 13.38
CA TRP A 513 -10.14 -12.57 12.66
C TRP A 513 -9.42 -11.36 12.06
N THR A 514 -8.11 -11.49 11.90
CA THR A 514 -7.25 -10.42 11.37
C THR A 514 -6.79 -10.72 9.94
N LEU A 515 -6.46 -9.67 9.20
CA LEU A 515 -5.89 -9.75 7.85
C LEU A 515 -4.44 -9.26 7.89
N GLY A 516 -3.54 -10.02 7.28
CA GLY A 516 -2.14 -9.68 7.16
C GLY A 516 -1.82 -8.91 5.87
N PHE A 517 -0.70 -8.21 5.88
CA PHE A 517 -0.13 -7.58 4.70
C PHE A 517 1.32 -8.02 4.51
N SER A 518 1.61 -8.61 3.35
CA SER A 518 2.96 -8.99 2.93
C SER A 518 3.47 -8.00 1.88
N PRO A 519 4.43 -7.12 2.21
CA PRO A 519 4.92 -6.11 1.27
C PRO A 519 5.71 -6.71 0.10
N ALA A 520 6.10 -7.97 0.21
CA ALA A 520 6.90 -8.72 -0.75
C ALA A 520 6.05 -9.56 -1.72
N ALA A 521 4.82 -9.91 -1.31
CA ALA A 521 3.84 -10.61 -2.14
C ALA A 521 3.22 -9.68 -3.18
N MET A 522 4.03 -9.12 -4.08
CA MET A 522 3.55 -8.16 -5.08
C MET A 522 3.00 -8.83 -6.33
N VAL A 523 2.07 -8.12 -6.98
CA VAL A 523 1.63 -8.42 -8.34
C VAL A 523 1.77 -7.16 -9.20
N TRP A 524 2.06 -7.37 -10.47
CA TRP A 524 1.89 -6.36 -11.51
C TRP A 524 0.42 -6.37 -11.92
N HIS A 525 -0.23 -5.21 -11.95
CA HIS A 525 -1.65 -5.12 -12.30
C HIS A 525 -1.85 -4.02 -13.34
N HIS A 526 -2.26 -4.43 -14.54
CA HIS A 526 -2.52 -3.52 -15.66
C HIS A 526 -3.57 -2.48 -15.28
N ARG A 527 -3.35 -1.24 -15.74
CA ARG A 527 -4.33 -0.16 -15.52
C ARG A 527 -5.17 0.04 -16.77
N ARG A 528 -6.35 0.63 -16.59
CA ARG A 528 -7.22 0.96 -17.71
C ARG A 528 -6.50 1.95 -18.64
N ASN A 529 -6.24 1.53 -19.87
CA ASN A 529 -5.54 2.35 -20.87
C ASN A 529 -6.48 3.27 -21.67
N SER A 530 -7.68 3.57 -21.16
CA SER A 530 -8.60 4.54 -21.78
C SER A 530 -9.44 5.28 -20.75
N LEU A 531 -9.75 6.54 -21.05
CA LEU A 531 -10.60 7.39 -20.19
C LEU A 531 -12.00 6.82 -20.03
N TYR A 532 -12.56 6.24 -21.10
CA TYR A 532 -13.88 5.62 -21.05
C TYR A 532 -13.90 4.38 -20.14
N ALA A 533 -12.89 3.52 -20.24
CA ALA A 533 -12.78 2.34 -19.38
C ALA A 533 -12.60 2.74 -17.91
N TYR A 534 -11.76 3.74 -17.64
CA TYR A 534 -11.60 4.31 -16.30
C TYR A 534 -12.93 4.88 -15.76
N TRP A 535 -13.64 5.69 -16.56
CA TRP A 535 -14.95 6.26 -16.19
C TRP A 535 -15.96 5.16 -15.85
N LYS A 536 -16.08 4.13 -16.69
CA LYS A 536 -16.98 2.99 -16.47
C LYS A 536 -16.61 2.23 -15.19
N GLN A 537 -15.32 2.01 -14.94
CA GLN A 537 -14.84 1.36 -13.72
C GLN A 537 -15.21 2.17 -12.47
N GLN A 538 -14.97 3.48 -12.46
CA GLN A 538 -15.31 4.33 -11.30
C GLN A 538 -16.82 4.44 -11.07
N ILE A 539 -17.66 4.39 -12.11
CA ILE A 539 -19.11 4.21 -11.94
C ILE A 539 -19.41 2.89 -11.24
N GLY A 540 -18.77 1.79 -11.67
CA GLY A 540 -18.90 0.47 -11.04
C GLY A 540 -18.54 0.50 -9.55
N TYR A 541 -17.43 1.15 -9.19
CA TYR A 541 -17.05 1.35 -7.79
C TYR A 541 -18.06 2.20 -7.02
N GLY A 542 -18.60 3.27 -7.60
CA GLY A 542 -19.67 4.03 -6.96
C GLY A 542 -20.95 3.21 -6.70
N ARG A 543 -21.29 2.28 -7.61
CA ARG A 543 -22.39 1.34 -7.38
C ARG A 543 -22.08 0.37 -6.24
N ALA A 544 -20.88 -0.20 -6.24
CA ALA A 544 -20.42 -1.08 -5.17
C ALA A 544 -20.41 -0.39 -3.81
N GLU A 545 -19.99 0.88 -3.72
CA GLU A 545 -20.05 1.69 -2.50
C GLU A 545 -21.48 1.83 -1.98
N ALA A 546 -22.48 1.99 -2.85
CA ALA A 546 -23.89 2.03 -2.44
C ALA A 546 -24.39 0.67 -1.95
N MET A 547 -23.98 -0.42 -2.59
CA MET A 547 -24.31 -1.78 -2.15
C MET A 547 -23.68 -2.12 -0.80
N LEU A 548 -22.42 -1.76 -0.61
CA LEU A 548 -21.68 -1.90 0.64
C LEU A 548 -22.31 -1.06 1.73
N GLU A 549 -22.68 0.20 1.46
CA GLU A 549 -23.35 1.05 2.44
C GLU A 549 -24.69 0.47 2.90
N ARG A 550 -25.43 -0.18 1.98
CA ARG A 550 -26.67 -0.88 2.33
C ARG A 550 -26.45 -2.05 3.28
N LYS A 551 -25.36 -2.81 3.08
CA LYS A 551 -25.04 -4.00 3.86
C LYS A 551 -24.32 -3.67 5.18
N TRP A 552 -23.49 -2.62 5.17
CA TRP A 552 -22.57 -2.21 6.23
C TRP A 552 -22.76 -0.73 6.63
N PRO A 553 -23.99 -0.31 6.97
CA PRO A 553 -24.32 1.10 7.14
C PRO A 553 -23.53 1.82 8.25
N GLU A 554 -23.01 1.07 9.24
CA GLU A 554 -22.16 1.54 10.34
C GLU A 554 -20.71 1.82 9.92
N LYS A 555 -20.22 1.18 8.85
CA LYS A 555 -18.92 1.47 8.23
C LYS A 555 -18.92 2.79 7.46
N TYR A 556 -20.05 3.47 7.35
CA TYR A 556 -20.22 4.72 6.62
C TYR A 556 -20.57 5.90 7.55
N ASN A 557 -20.15 7.11 7.16
CA ASN A 557 -20.58 8.35 7.82
C ASN A 557 -21.95 8.81 7.29
N GLY A 558 -22.54 9.85 7.91
CA GLY A 558 -23.88 10.34 7.56
C GLY A 558 -24.07 10.70 6.07
N PRO A 559 -23.10 11.38 5.42
CA PRO A 559 -23.12 11.62 3.96
C PRO A 559 -22.89 10.39 3.07
N GLY A 560 -22.65 9.20 3.63
CA GLY A 560 -22.48 7.97 2.87
C GLY A 560 -21.05 7.68 2.41
N HIS A 561 -20.03 8.23 3.08
CA HIS A 561 -18.62 7.92 2.81
C HIS A 561 -18.07 6.86 3.78
N VAL A 562 -17.28 5.93 3.25
CA VAL A 562 -16.65 4.84 4.02
C VAL A 562 -15.73 5.42 5.10
N ARG A 563 -15.79 4.84 6.30
CA ARG A 563 -14.87 5.13 7.40
C ARG A 563 -13.92 3.95 7.52
N TRP A 564 -12.71 4.14 7.01
CA TRP A 564 -11.59 3.25 7.28
C TRP A 564 -11.03 3.57 8.66
N ALA A 565 -10.79 2.54 9.48
CA ALA A 565 -10.01 2.64 10.70
C ALA A 565 -8.50 2.73 10.38
N GLY A 566 -8.07 2.04 9.31
CA GLY A 566 -6.70 2.06 8.82
C GLY A 566 -6.37 3.24 7.91
N ARG A 567 -5.12 3.27 7.44
CA ARG A 567 -4.60 4.26 6.50
C ARG A 567 -4.44 3.64 5.12
N ILE A 568 -4.72 4.45 4.10
CA ILE A 568 -4.50 4.07 2.70
C ILE A 568 -3.08 4.49 2.31
N TYR A 569 -2.32 3.58 1.71
CA TYR A 569 -0.96 3.81 1.24
C TYR A 569 -0.88 3.50 -0.26
N GLY A 570 -0.33 4.40 -1.07
CA GLY A 570 -0.16 4.13 -2.50
C GLY A 570 -0.02 5.39 -3.36
N GLN A 571 0.41 5.20 -4.62
CA GLN A 571 0.39 6.26 -5.62
C GLN A 571 -1.07 6.63 -5.98
N GLY A 572 -1.30 7.89 -6.32
CA GLY A 572 -2.64 8.37 -6.71
C GLY A 572 -3.60 8.71 -5.56
N LEU A 573 -3.13 8.76 -4.32
CA LEU A 573 -3.88 9.37 -3.22
C LEU A 573 -4.04 10.88 -3.45
N THR A 574 -5.29 11.33 -3.50
CA THR A 574 -5.63 12.76 -3.62
C THR A 574 -5.02 13.53 -2.45
N GLN A 575 -4.03 14.38 -2.74
CA GLN A 575 -3.34 15.12 -1.69
C GLN A 575 -4.31 16.14 -1.08
N VAL A 576 -4.61 16.04 0.20
CA VAL A 576 -5.44 17.04 0.89
C VAL A 576 -4.71 18.39 0.85
N LEU A 577 -5.42 19.47 0.50
CA LEU A 577 -4.95 20.85 0.73
C LEU A 577 -4.91 21.11 2.25
N ARG A 578 -3.81 20.71 2.89
CA ARG A 578 -3.69 20.72 4.35
C ARG A 578 -3.37 22.11 4.88
N TRP A 579 -4.13 22.54 5.88
CA TRP A 579 -3.87 23.75 6.66
C TRP A 579 -3.04 23.45 7.94
N THR A 580 -2.98 22.19 8.40
CA THR A 580 -2.22 21.79 9.59
C THR A 580 -0.82 21.29 9.22
N ARG A 581 0.20 21.71 9.99
CA ARG A 581 1.60 21.29 9.80
C ARG A 581 1.82 19.90 10.41
N SER A 582 2.41 18.97 9.66
CA SER A 582 2.92 17.71 10.20
C SER A 582 3.98 18.00 11.28
N ARG A 583 4.01 17.19 12.34
CA ARG A 583 4.97 17.32 13.45
C ARG A 583 5.96 16.17 13.40
N VAL A 584 7.24 16.45 13.57
CA VAL A 584 8.26 15.40 13.73
C VAL A 584 8.51 15.20 15.22
N TYR A 585 8.47 13.95 15.67
CA TYR A 585 8.89 13.62 17.03
C TYR A 585 10.42 13.59 17.07
N HIS A 586 11.00 14.62 17.68
CA HIS A 586 12.45 14.79 17.79
C HIS A 586 13.02 14.21 19.09
N GLY A 587 12.17 13.94 20.09
CA GLY A 587 12.62 13.69 21.47
C GLY A 587 13.25 14.92 22.12
N ILE A 588 13.82 14.74 23.31
CA ILE A 588 14.58 15.78 24.01
C ILE A 588 15.84 16.06 23.18
N TRP A 589 16.17 17.34 22.93
CA TRP A 589 17.32 17.79 22.11
C TRP A 589 17.39 17.31 20.66
N GLY A 590 16.38 16.60 20.12
CA GLY A 590 16.45 16.10 18.75
C GLY A 590 17.24 14.81 18.57
N VAL A 591 17.47 14.07 19.67
CA VAL A 591 18.28 12.84 19.68
C VAL A 591 17.44 11.58 19.90
N ALA A 592 16.12 11.63 19.66
CA ALA A 592 15.33 10.40 19.67
C ALA A 592 15.87 9.42 18.60
N PRO A 593 16.03 8.13 18.95
CA PRO A 593 16.62 7.13 18.05
C PRO A 593 15.74 6.84 16.83
N TYR A 594 14.40 6.94 16.98
CA TYR A 594 13.43 6.76 15.91
C TYR A 594 12.54 8.00 15.84
N GLN A 595 12.76 8.84 14.82
CA GLN A 595 12.03 10.10 14.65
C GLN A 595 10.98 9.96 13.57
N SER A 596 9.72 9.86 13.97
CA SER A 596 8.62 9.66 13.02
C SER A 596 7.86 10.96 12.72
N LEU A 597 7.30 11.03 11.52
CA LEU A 597 6.38 12.09 11.11
C LEU A 597 4.97 11.78 11.62
N TYR A 598 4.47 12.59 12.53
CA TYR A 598 3.10 12.56 13.02
C TYR A 598 2.23 13.48 12.18
N GLU A 599 1.22 12.88 11.56
CA GLU A 599 0.20 13.58 10.81
C GLU A 599 -1.16 13.36 11.49
N PRO A 600 -1.87 14.43 11.86
CA PRO A 600 -3.24 14.28 12.35
C PRO A 600 -4.12 13.73 11.22
N ALA A 601 -5.08 12.87 11.57
CA ALA A 601 -6.08 12.42 10.62
C ALA A 601 -6.80 13.64 9.99
N PRO A 602 -7.08 13.64 8.68
CA PRO A 602 -7.79 14.74 8.05
C PRO A 602 -9.16 14.92 8.72
N GLY A 603 -9.40 16.11 9.25
CA GLY A 603 -10.71 16.47 9.79
C GLY A 603 -11.78 16.58 8.70
N LEU A 604 -13.05 16.68 9.09
CA LEU A 604 -14.21 16.75 8.20
C LEU A 604 -13.98 17.73 7.03
N LEU A 605 -13.59 18.98 7.34
CA LEU A 605 -13.36 20.03 6.34
C LEU A 605 -12.26 19.69 5.31
N GLY A 606 -11.24 18.92 5.70
CA GLY A 606 -10.18 18.48 4.78
C GLY A 606 -10.60 17.30 3.90
N SER A 607 -11.59 16.51 4.33
CA SER A 607 -12.14 15.39 3.56
C SER A 607 -13.26 15.79 2.60
N LEU A 608 -14.00 16.87 2.90
CA LEU A 608 -15.17 17.30 2.12
C LEU A 608 -14.90 17.47 0.62
N PRO A 609 -13.81 18.14 0.17
CA PRO A 609 -13.56 18.34 -1.26
C PRO A 609 -13.25 17.05 -2.04
N GLN A 610 -12.95 15.96 -1.33
CA GLN A 610 -12.68 14.64 -1.94
C GLN A 610 -13.93 13.77 -2.06
N MET A 611 -15.04 14.19 -1.43
CA MET A 611 -16.27 13.41 -1.44
C MET A 611 -16.99 13.60 -2.78
N PRO A 612 -17.52 12.53 -3.40
CA PRO A 612 -18.39 12.65 -4.57
C PRO A 612 -19.55 13.66 -4.36
N GLU A 613 -20.09 13.75 -3.14
CA GLU A 613 -21.12 14.69 -2.71
C GLU A 613 -20.74 16.17 -2.84
N TRP A 614 -19.45 16.51 -2.84
CA TRP A 614 -18.98 17.88 -2.97
C TRP A 614 -19.52 18.53 -4.25
N HIS A 615 -19.63 17.76 -5.33
CA HIS A 615 -20.20 18.23 -6.58
C HIS A 615 -21.69 18.57 -6.49
N LEU A 616 -22.45 17.89 -5.62
CA LEU A 616 -23.85 18.27 -5.34
C LEU A 616 -23.90 19.61 -4.59
N ILE A 617 -23.00 19.82 -3.63
CA ILE A 617 -22.88 21.10 -2.92
C ILE A 617 -22.52 22.22 -3.90
N THR A 618 -21.56 21.99 -4.79
CA THR A 618 -21.18 22.97 -5.83
C THR A 618 -22.36 23.28 -6.76
N ALA A 619 -23.14 22.27 -7.17
CA ALA A 619 -24.34 22.48 -8.00
C ALA A 619 -25.42 23.30 -7.28
N ILE A 620 -25.63 23.06 -5.98
CA ILE A 620 -26.55 23.86 -5.14
C ILE A 620 -26.08 25.31 -5.07
N LEU A 621 -24.79 25.56 -4.80
CA LEU A 621 -24.21 26.90 -4.75
C LEU A 621 -24.31 27.62 -6.10
N LEU A 622 -24.17 26.89 -7.22
CA LEU A 622 -24.38 27.43 -8.55
C LEU A 622 -25.83 27.88 -8.74
N GLY A 623 -26.81 27.05 -8.33
CA GLY A 623 -28.22 27.42 -8.36
C GLY A 623 -28.55 28.66 -7.52
N ILE A 624 -28.03 28.74 -6.29
CA ILE A 624 -28.20 29.92 -5.42
C ILE A 624 -27.57 31.16 -6.06
N THR A 625 -26.39 31.03 -6.67
CA THR A 625 -25.72 32.14 -7.36
C THR A 625 -26.50 32.58 -8.61
N ALA A 626 -27.08 31.65 -9.37
CA ALA A 626 -27.92 31.97 -10.52
C ALA A 626 -29.18 32.76 -10.14
N LEU A 627 -29.76 32.47 -8.97
CA LEU A 627 -30.87 33.26 -8.40
C LEU A 627 -30.47 34.72 -8.11
N SER A 628 -29.18 35.07 -8.10
CA SER A 628 -28.75 36.47 -7.98
C SER A 628 -29.18 37.37 -9.13
N ALA A 629 -29.60 36.78 -10.27
CA ALA A 629 -30.29 37.49 -11.33
C ALA A 629 -31.64 38.07 -10.86
N SER A 630 -32.33 37.37 -9.94
CA SER A 630 -33.59 37.80 -9.34
C SER A 630 -33.41 38.60 -8.05
N TRP A 631 -32.33 38.37 -7.29
CA TRP A 631 -32.06 39.06 -6.03
C TRP A 631 -30.55 39.25 -5.77
N ARG A 632 -30.08 40.50 -5.94
CA ARG A 632 -28.63 40.85 -5.93
C ARG A 632 -27.84 40.37 -4.70
N PRO A 633 -28.38 40.37 -3.45
CA PRO A 633 -27.66 39.89 -2.27
C PRO A 633 -27.16 38.45 -2.35
N LEU A 634 -27.78 37.59 -3.18
CA LEU A 634 -27.30 36.21 -3.39
C LEU A 634 -25.93 36.13 -4.08
N ARG A 635 -25.40 37.24 -4.62
CA ARG A 635 -23.99 37.32 -5.06
C ARG A 635 -23.00 37.02 -3.92
N LEU A 636 -23.40 37.13 -2.65
CA LEU A 636 -22.59 36.70 -1.50
C LEU A 636 -22.32 35.19 -1.49
N ALA A 637 -23.08 34.38 -2.24
CA ALA A 637 -22.78 32.96 -2.44
C ALA A 637 -21.66 32.72 -3.48
N LEU A 638 -21.33 33.71 -4.31
CA LEU A 638 -20.31 33.58 -5.35
C LEU A 638 -18.92 33.22 -4.79
N PRO A 639 -18.41 33.84 -3.71
CA PRO A 639 -17.15 33.41 -3.09
C PRO A 639 -17.16 31.93 -2.65
N LEU A 640 -18.30 31.43 -2.14
CA LEU A 640 -18.44 30.03 -1.74
C LEU A 640 -18.49 29.09 -2.94
N LEU A 641 -19.15 29.49 -4.03
CA LEU A 641 -19.13 28.76 -5.30
C LEU A 641 -17.72 28.71 -5.89
N VAL A 642 -17.01 29.85 -5.90
CA VAL A 642 -15.62 29.93 -6.34
C VAL A 642 -14.75 29.00 -5.49
N LEU A 643 -14.90 29.00 -4.17
CA LEU A 643 -14.19 28.07 -3.30
C LEU A 643 -14.54 26.60 -3.62
N GLY A 644 -15.84 26.32 -3.86
CA GLY A 644 -16.36 25.01 -4.26
C GLY A 644 -15.71 24.46 -5.54
N LEU A 645 -15.38 25.33 -6.49
CA LEU A 645 -14.74 24.98 -7.77
C LEU A 645 -13.21 24.98 -7.69
N VAL A 646 -12.62 25.99 -7.05
CA VAL A 646 -11.16 26.20 -6.99
C VAL A 646 -10.49 25.15 -6.11
N VAL A 647 -11.11 24.72 -5.00
CA VAL A 647 -10.47 23.76 -4.09
C VAL A 647 -10.23 22.41 -4.77
N PRO A 648 -11.22 21.73 -5.39
CA PRO A 648 -10.97 20.49 -6.14
C PRO A 648 -9.98 20.67 -7.29
N LEU A 649 -10.04 21.80 -8.01
CA LEU A 649 -9.13 22.10 -9.12
C LEU A 649 -7.68 22.25 -8.62
N ALA A 650 -7.46 23.06 -7.59
CA ALA A 650 -6.15 23.25 -6.97
C ALA A 650 -5.62 21.92 -6.42
N GLN A 651 -6.49 21.09 -5.85
CA GLN A 651 -6.13 19.78 -5.35
C GLN A 651 -5.69 18.82 -6.46
N ALA A 652 -6.41 18.79 -7.58
CA ALA A 652 -6.06 18.02 -8.75
C ALA A 652 -4.72 18.48 -9.34
N CYS A 653 -4.50 19.79 -9.46
CA CYS A 653 -3.24 20.37 -9.94
C CYS A 653 -2.05 20.04 -9.02
N VAL A 654 -2.21 20.16 -7.69
CA VAL A 654 -1.16 19.82 -6.72
C VAL A 654 -0.84 18.32 -6.75
N SER A 655 -1.86 17.46 -6.86
CA SER A 655 -1.67 16.01 -6.93
C SER A 655 -0.95 15.61 -8.22
N ALA A 656 -1.34 16.19 -9.36
CA ALA A 656 -0.68 15.96 -10.64
C ALA A 656 0.75 16.53 -10.71
N ALA A 657 1.01 17.68 -10.10
CA ALA A 657 2.36 18.28 -10.07
C ALA A 657 3.37 17.46 -9.26
N ARG A 658 2.89 16.67 -8.28
CA ARG A 658 3.72 15.80 -7.43
C ARG A 658 3.75 14.35 -7.89
N ALA A 659 2.97 13.98 -8.90
CA ALA A 659 2.98 12.63 -9.45
C ALA A 659 4.34 12.35 -10.14
N THR A 660 5.02 11.28 -9.72
CA THR A 660 6.31 10.84 -10.28
C THR A 660 6.09 9.75 -11.30
N PHE A 661 6.67 9.90 -12.49
CA PHE A 661 6.56 8.94 -13.60
C PHE A 661 7.91 8.27 -13.82
N PRO A 662 7.98 6.93 -13.98
CA PRO A 662 9.25 6.20 -14.01
C PRO A 662 10.03 6.47 -15.30
N ASP A 663 9.31 6.65 -16.42
CA ASP A 663 9.88 6.76 -17.77
C ASP A 663 10.05 8.22 -18.25
N ALA A 664 9.97 9.21 -17.35
CA ALA A 664 10.10 10.61 -17.72
C ALA A 664 11.57 11.08 -17.60
N PRO A 665 12.30 11.34 -18.70
CA PRO A 665 13.59 12.02 -18.63
C PRO A 665 13.38 13.40 -18.02
N SER A 666 14.14 13.77 -16.98
CA SER A 666 14.28 15.05 -16.23
C SER A 666 13.05 15.97 -16.01
N ALA A 667 12.09 16.08 -16.93
CA ALA A 667 10.78 16.69 -16.82
C ALA A 667 9.65 15.81 -17.42
N THR A 668 8.64 15.49 -16.60
CA THR A 668 7.39 14.86 -17.07
C THR A 668 6.66 15.75 -18.09
N PRO A 669 6.21 15.21 -19.24
CA PRO A 669 5.43 15.98 -20.20
C PRO A 669 4.19 16.63 -19.58
N LEU A 670 3.95 17.90 -19.89
CA LEU A 670 2.79 18.66 -19.40
C LEU A 670 1.46 17.94 -19.67
N ALA A 671 1.35 17.26 -20.82
CA ALA A 671 0.18 16.47 -21.19
C ALA A 671 -0.15 15.37 -20.16
N ARG A 672 0.85 14.63 -19.64
CA ARG A 672 0.62 13.59 -18.61
C ARG A 672 0.12 14.20 -17.30
N ARG A 673 0.65 15.38 -16.91
CA ARG A 673 0.19 16.11 -15.72
C ARG A 673 -1.24 16.61 -15.89
N LEU A 674 -1.58 17.20 -17.03
CA LEU A 674 -2.94 17.66 -17.33
C LEU A 674 -3.94 16.50 -17.35
N LEU A 675 -3.57 15.37 -17.96
CA LEU A 675 -4.39 14.17 -17.96
C LEU A 675 -4.61 13.63 -16.54
N THR A 676 -3.55 13.55 -15.74
CA THR A 676 -3.64 13.13 -14.33
C THR A 676 -4.53 14.06 -13.52
N ALA A 677 -4.41 15.38 -13.68
CA ALA A 677 -5.30 16.36 -13.04
C ALA A 677 -6.76 16.17 -13.49
N GLY A 678 -7.00 15.96 -14.78
CA GLY A 678 -8.32 15.64 -15.32
C GLY A 678 -8.94 14.40 -14.70
N LEU A 679 -8.16 13.33 -14.52
CA LEU A 679 -8.61 12.08 -13.88
C LEU A 679 -9.00 12.27 -12.40
N HIS A 680 -8.32 13.16 -11.67
CA HIS A 680 -8.69 13.51 -10.29
C HIS A 680 -10.04 14.24 -10.21
N LEU A 681 -10.38 15.05 -11.21
CA LEU A 681 -11.68 15.71 -11.29
C LEU A 681 -12.80 14.79 -11.81
N LEU A 682 -12.43 13.87 -12.71
CA LEU A 682 -13.37 12.96 -13.35
C LEU A 682 -13.87 11.87 -12.39
N GLN A 683 -13.00 11.39 -11.49
CA GLN A 683 -13.29 10.25 -10.63
C GLN A 683 -14.46 10.48 -9.66
N PRO A 684 -14.54 11.59 -8.90
CA PRO A 684 -15.62 11.75 -7.93
C PRO A 684 -16.97 11.92 -8.63
N LEU A 685 -16.99 12.52 -9.83
CA LEU A 685 -18.18 12.60 -10.69
C LEU A 685 -18.64 11.22 -11.16
N ALA A 686 -17.72 10.37 -11.59
CA ALA A 686 -18.01 8.99 -11.99
C ALA A 686 -18.60 8.19 -10.81
N ARG A 687 -17.97 8.26 -9.64
CA ARG A 687 -18.45 7.60 -8.43
C ARG A 687 -19.81 8.14 -7.99
N LEU A 688 -20.01 9.45 -8.01
CA LEU A 688 -21.30 10.07 -7.70
C LEU A 688 -22.41 9.49 -8.59
N ARG A 689 -22.17 9.42 -9.91
CA ARG A 689 -23.14 8.84 -10.85
C ARG A 689 -23.46 7.37 -10.52
N GLY A 690 -22.46 6.58 -10.13
CA GLY A 690 -22.65 5.19 -9.67
C GLY A 690 -23.52 5.11 -8.41
N ARG A 691 -23.18 5.92 -7.40
CA ARG A 691 -23.88 5.98 -6.10
C ARG A 691 -25.34 6.40 -6.25
N LEU A 692 -25.59 7.46 -7.02
CA LEU A 692 -26.94 7.96 -7.29
C LEU A 692 -27.81 6.92 -8.01
N ARG A 693 -27.24 6.17 -8.97
CA ARG A 693 -27.97 5.10 -9.70
C ARG A 693 -28.40 3.96 -8.79
N GLU A 694 -27.63 3.67 -7.75
CA GLU A 694 -27.95 2.68 -6.73
C GLU A 694 -28.70 3.28 -5.54
N GLY A 695 -29.15 4.55 -5.62
CA GLY A 695 -29.96 5.19 -4.59
C GLY A 695 -29.21 5.64 -3.35
N LEU A 696 -27.87 5.68 -3.36
CA LEU A 696 -27.09 6.28 -2.29
C LEU A 696 -27.05 7.80 -2.48
N THR A 697 -27.87 8.50 -1.70
CA THR A 697 -27.93 9.97 -1.64
C THR A 697 -27.70 10.47 -0.20
N PRO A 698 -27.17 11.69 -0.01
CA PRO A 698 -27.01 12.28 1.33
C PRO A 698 -28.33 12.44 2.11
N TRP A 699 -29.46 12.53 1.40
CA TRP A 699 -30.82 12.68 1.96
C TRP A 699 -31.58 11.34 2.00
N ARG A 700 -30.87 10.21 1.95
CA ARG A 700 -31.50 8.90 2.04
C ARG A 700 -32.03 8.67 3.46
N CYS A 701 -33.33 8.41 3.56
CA CYS A 701 -33.96 7.96 4.80
C CYS A 701 -33.77 6.45 4.98
N ARG A 702 -33.49 6.02 6.21
CA ARG A 702 -33.28 4.64 6.63
C ARG A 702 -34.44 4.19 7.52
N GLY A 703 -34.94 2.98 7.26
CA GLY A 703 -36.11 2.41 7.93
C GLY A 703 -37.42 2.82 7.26
N ALA A 704 -38.52 2.20 7.69
CA ALA A 704 -39.85 2.53 7.19
C ALA A 704 -40.31 3.87 7.80
N VAL A 705 -40.64 4.84 6.95
CA VAL A 705 -41.26 6.10 7.39
C VAL A 705 -42.66 5.76 7.88
N ARG A 706 -42.84 5.76 9.20
CA ARG A 706 -44.11 5.53 9.88
C ARG A 706 -44.32 6.60 10.94
N PRO A 707 -45.57 6.93 11.29
CA PRO A 707 -45.85 7.82 12.40
C PRO A 707 -45.19 7.30 13.68
N ALA A 708 -44.31 8.09 14.26
CA ALA A 708 -43.64 7.78 15.51
C ALA A 708 -43.49 9.06 16.35
N PRO A 709 -43.49 8.92 17.68
CA PRO A 709 -43.38 10.07 18.58
C PRO A 709 -42.03 10.77 18.38
N LEU A 710 -42.08 12.08 18.15
CA LEU A 710 -40.92 12.97 18.11
C LEU A 710 -40.61 13.57 19.50
N TRP A 711 -40.93 12.84 20.55
CA TRP A 711 -40.61 13.17 21.94
C TRP A 711 -40.04 11.94 22.65
N ARG A 712 -39.62 12.12 23.90
CA ARG A 712 -39.05 11.05 24.71
C ARG A 712 -40.13 10.02 25.08
N VAL A 713 -39.84 8.75 24.83
CA VAL A 713 -40.68 7.60 25.19
C VAL A 713 -39.91 6.70 26.15
N THR A 714 -40.59 6.19 27.17
CA THR A 714 -40.04 5.17 28.08
C THR A 714 -40.86 3.90 27.95
N THR A 715 -40.19 2.78 27.75
CA THR A 715 -40.79 1.44 27.69
C THR A 715 -40.22 0.60 28.82
N SER A 716 -41.08 -0.12 29.54
CA SER A 716 -40.68 -1.05 30.58
C SER A 716 -40.99 -2.48 30.15
N ILE A 717 -40.07 -3.40 30.38
CA ILE A 717 -40.19 -4.82 30.03
C ILE A 717 -39.83 -5.63 31.27
N TRP A 718 -40.77 -6.43 31.75
CA TRP A 718 -40.52 -7.40 32.82
C TRP A 718 -39.97 -8.69 32.21
N CYS A 719 -38.89 -9.21 32.78
CA CYS A 719 -38.22 -10.42 32.31
C CYS A 719 -38.15 -11.41 33.47
N GLU A 720 -38.54 -12.66 33.22
CA GLU A 720 -38.51 -13.71 34.25
C GLU A 720 -37.15 -14.37 34.38
N ARG A 721 -36.28 -14.18 33.39
CA ARG A 721 -34.92 -14.74 33.36
C ARG A 721 -33.88 -13.65 33.47
N TRP A 722 -32.87 -13.93 34.30
CA TRP A 722 -31.74 -13.06 34.49
C TRP A 722 -30.85 -13.10 33.24
N GLN A 723 -30.49 -11.94 32.73
CA GLN A 723 -29.48 -11.79 31.67
C GLN A 723 -28.53 -10.64 32.02
N PRO A 724 -27.22 -10.79 31.75
CA PRO A 724 -26.29 -9.67 31.88
C PRO A 724 -26.75 -8.46 31.04
N PRO A 725 -26.68 -7.22 31.57
CA PRO A 725 -27.08 -6.02 30.82
C PRO A 725 -26.38 -5.88 29.46
N ASP A 726 -25.10 -6.23 29.37
CA ASP A 726 -24.35 -6.20 28.11
C ASP A 726 -24.90 -7.16 27.05
N GLU A 727 -25.31 -8.36 27.44
CA GLU A 727 -25.88 -9.35 26.53
C GLU A 727 -27.24 -8.89 26.03
N ARG A 728 -28.05 -8.31 26.92
CA ARG A 728 -29.35 -7.74 26.58
C ARG A 728 -29.23 -6.57 25.60
N LEU A 729 -28.26 -5.68 25.82
CA LEU A 729 -28.00 -4.58 24.90
C LEU A 729 -27.61 -5.09 23.50
N ARG A 730 -26.72 -6.10 23.44
CA ARG A 730 -26.34 -6.75 22.17
C ARG A 730 -27.52 -7.42 21.47
N ALA A 731 -28.44 -8.03 22.23
CA ALA A 731 -29.66 -8.62 21.67
C ALA A 731 -30.57 -7.55 21.05
N ILE A 732 -30.73 -6.39 21.71
CA ILE A 732 -31.47 -5.25 21.15
C ILE A 732 -30.79 -4.72 19.89
N GLU A 733 -29.47 -4.53 19.90
CA GLU A 733 -28.72 -4.12 18.70
C GLU A 733 -28.94 -5.10 17.53
N THR A 734 -28.89 -6.41 17.81
CA THR A 734 -29.10 -7.47 16.82
C THR A 734 -30.52 -7.40 16.25
N SER A 735 -31.53 -7.21 17.10
CA SER A 735 -32.91 -7.05 16.64
C SER A 735 -33.12 -5.79 15.80
N LEU A 736 -32.47 -4.68 16.16
CA LEU A 736 -32.52 -3.44 15.39
C LEU A 736 -31.84 -3.61 14.03
N ARG A 737 -30.65 -4.22 13.98
CA ARG A 737 -29.95 -4.54 12.73
C ARG A 737 -30.77 -5.47 11.84
N ALA A 738 -31.42 -6.48 12.41
CA ALA A 738 -32.33 -7.38 11.69
C ALA A 738 -33.55 -6.65 11.10
N ALA A 739 -33.96 -5.52 11.69
CA ALA A 739 -34.99 -4.63 11.14
C ALA A 739 -34.47 -3.68 10.05
N GLY A 740 -33.21 -3.82 9.62
CA GLY A 740 -32.57 -2.96 8.63
C GLY A 740 -32.09 -1.62 9.19
N ALA A 741 -32.02 -1.47 10.52
CA ALA A 741 -31.58 -0.25 11.18
C ALA A 741 -30.06 -0.13 11.16
N CYS A 742 -29.54 1.09 10.99
CA CYS A 742 -28.14 1.37 11.25
C CYS A 742 -27.95 1.71 12.72
N VAL A 743 -27.27 0.82 13.44
CA VAL A 743 -27.13 0.89 14.89
C VAL A 743 -25.70 1.23 15.27
N LEU A 744 -25.51 2.30 16.03
CA LEU A 744 -24.25 2.65 16.66
C LEU A 744 -24.32 2.42 18.16
N ARG A 745 -23.25 1.88 18.73
CA ARG A 745 -23.09 1.73 20.18
C ARG A 745 -22.43 2.98 20.76
N GLY A 746 -22.93 3.44 21.91
CA GLY A 746 -22.37 4.54 22.68
C GLY A 746 -21.01 4.17 23.26
N GLY A 747 -20.10 5.14 23.29
CA GLY A 747 -18.79 4.99 23.93
C GLY A 747 -18.84 5.23 25.45
N PRO A 748 -17.70 5.06 26.15
CA PRO A 748 -17.62 5.20 27.62
C PRO A 748 -18.02 6.58 28.17
N HIS A 749 -18.09 7.61 27.30
CA HIS A 749 -18.41 8.99 27.66
C HIS A 749 -19.75 9.45 27.10
N ASP A 750 -20.47 8.59 26.38
CA ASP A 750 -21.77 8.90 25.84
C ASP A 750 -22.87 8.77 26.92
N ARG A 751 -23.88 9.64 26.84
CA ARG A 751 -25.05 9.61 27.75
C ARG A 751 -26.22 8.77 27.19
N TRP A 752 -25.89 7.84 26.29
CA TRP A 752 -26.82 7.01 25.53
C TRP A 752 -26.10 5.72 25.17
N ASP A 753 -26.83 4.61 25.08
CA ASP A 753 -26.23 3.29 24.81
C ASP A 753 -26.27 2.92 23.34
N VAL A 754 -27.36 3.30 22.66
CA VAL A 754 -27.58 2.98 21.24
C VAL A 754 -28.11 4.20 20.47
N GLU A 755 -27.58 4.45 19.28
CA GLU A 755 -28.12 5.41 18.31
C GLU A 755 -28.54 4.68 17.04
N VAL A 756 -29.80 4.83 16.65
CA VAL A 756 -30.35 4.38 15.38
C VAL A 756 -30.37 5.55 14.40
N ARG A 757 -29.58 5.47 13.33
CA ARG A 757 -29.54 6.52 12.31
C ARG A 757 -30.71 6.41 11.34
N GLY A 758 -31.52 7.47 11.27
CA GLY A 758 -32.56 7.65 10.27
C GLY A 758 -32.04 8.26 8.96
N GLY A 759 -30.96 9.04 9.03
CA GLY A 759 -30.29 9.60 7.86
C GLY A 759 -29.26 10.67 8.26
N PHE A 760 -29.02 11.64 7.39
CA PHE A 760 -28.07 12.73 7.66
C PHE A 760 -28.63 13.79 8.62
N LEU A 761 -29.95 13.97 8.70
CA LEU A 761 -30.61 15.04 9.45
C LEU A 761 -31.46 14.54 10.62
N GLY A 762 -31.66 13.22 10.76
CA GLY A 762 -32.41 12.65 11.87
C GLY A 762 -31.89 11.28 12.35
N ALA A 763 -31.99 11.06 13.66
CA ALA A 763 -31.67 9.80 14.33
C ALA A 763 -32.57 9.59 15.55
N ALA A 764 -32.45 8.45 16.21
CA ALA A 764 -33.04 8.17 17.50
C ALA A 764 -31.96 7.61 18.45
N ARG A 765 -31.97 8.04 19.70
CA ARG A 765 -31.09 7.50 20.75
C ARG A 765 -31.88 6.72 21.77
N MET A 766 -31.23 5.74 22.38
CA MET A 766 -31.79 4.87 23.40
C MET A 766 -30.82 4.73 24.57
N LEU A 767 -31.37 4.68 25.78
CA LEU A 767 -30.69 4.40 27.05
C LEU A 767 -31.43 3.27 27.76
N MET A 768 -30.69 2.31 28.29
CA MET A 768 -31.18 1.13 29.00
C MET A 768 -30.80 1.21 30.48
N ALA A 769 -31.73 0.84 31.34
CA ALA A 769 -31.50 0.55 32.75
C ALA A 769 -32.09 -0.82 33.07
N VAL A 770 -31.42 -1.57 33.94
CA VAL A 770 -31.88 -2.88 34.41
C VAL A 770 -31.97 -2.83 35.94
N GLU A 771 -33.15 -3.13 36.47
CA GLU A 771 -33.43 -3.27 37.90
C GLU A 771 -33.54 -4.77 38.21
N GLU A 772 -32.80 -5.23 39.22
CA GLU A 772 -32.77 -6.63 39.64
C GLU A 772 -33.87 -6.88 40.69
N HIS A 773 -34.67 -7.92 40.47
CA HIS A 773 -35.70 -8.39 41.39
C HIS A 773 -35.42 -9.86 41.75
N GLY A 774 -35.57 -10.21 43.04
CA GLY A 774 -35.21 -11.54 43.55
C GLY A 774 -35.85 -12.71 42.77
N GLY A 775 -35.11 -13.82 42.69
CA GLY A 775 -35.50 -15.01 41.91
C GLY A 775 -35.13 -14.93 40.42
N GLY A 776 -34.09 -14.17 40.07
CA GLY A 776 -33.61 -14.02 38.69
C GLY A 776 -34.48 -13.15 37.79
N ARG A 777 -35.37 -12.34 38.37
CA ARG A 777 -36.32 -11.49 37.62
C ARG A 777 -35.70 -10.12 37.39
N GLN A 778 -35.92 -9.52 36.22
CA GLN A 778 -35.37 -8.21 35.87
C GLN A 778 -36.45 -7.28 35.33
N LEU A 779 -36.43 -6.03 35.75
CA LEU A 779 -37.21 -4.96 35.14
C LEU A 779 -36.28 -4.12 34.26
N VAL A 780 -36.49 -4.16 32.95
CA VAL A 780 -35.70 -3.44 31.96
C VAL A 780 -36.44 -2.16 31.56
N ARG A 781 -35.83 -1.00 31.77
CA ARG A 781 -36.35 0.30 31.33
C ARG A 781 -35.54 0.82 30.15
N LEU A 782 -36.24 1.11 29.06
CA LEU A 782 -35.66 1.61 27.82
C LEU A 782 -36.24 2.98 27.53
N ARG A 783 -35.38 4.00 27.54
CA ARG A 783 -35.73 5.38 27.22
C ARG A 783 -35.22 5.70 25.82
N SER A 784 -36.11 6.02 24.90
CA SER A 784 -35.76 6.42 23.53
C SER A 784 -36.24 7.83 23.19
N TRP A 785 -35.46 8.59 22.43
CA TRP A 785 -35.83 9.94 21.99
C TRP A 785 -35.24 10.26 20.61
N PRO A 786 -35.92 11.10 19.81
CA PRO A 786 -35.37 11.55 18.53
C PRO A 786 -34.20 12.50 18.75
N VAL A 787 -33.29 12.52 17.79
CA VAL A 787 -32.17 13.45 17.72
C VAL A 787 -32.18 14.10 16.35
N ILE A 788 -32.32 15.42 16.33
CA ILE A 788 -32.10 16.25 15.15
C ILE A 788 -30.74 16.92 15.34
N PRO A 789 -29.69 16.51 14.62
CA PRO A 789 -28.38 17.12 14.71
C PRO A 789 -28.45 18.63 14.38
N VAL A 790 -27.68 19.44 15.11
CA VAL A 790 -27.68 20.91 15.03
C VAL A 790 -27.54 21.45 13.60
N ARG A 791 -26.85 20.72 12.72
CA ARG A 791 -26.72 21.06 11.29
C ARG A 791 -28.06 21.26 10.56
N GLY A 792 -29.10 20.49 10.87
CA GLY A 792 -30.41 20.63 10.24
C GLY A 792 -31.06 21.98 10.57
N PRO A 793 -31.28 22.30 11.86
CA PRO A 793 -31.79 23.60 12.29
C PRO A 793 -30.96 24.79 11.81
N ILE A 794 -29.62 24.69 11.82
CA ILE A 794 -28.76 25.75 11.28
C ILE A 794 -29.05 26.01 9.79
N LEU A 795 -29.17 24.95 8.98
CA LEU A 795 -29.49 25.09 7.55
C LEU A 795 -30.88 25.70 7.34
N THR A 796 -31.89 25.25 8.08
CA THR A 796 -33.26 25.79 8.01
C THR A 796 -33.32 27.25 8.43
N LEU A 797 -32.73 27.61 9.56
CA LEU A 797 -32.73 28.99 10.06
C LEU A 797 -31.93 29.91 9.14
N GLY A 798 -30.77 29.46 8.65
CA GLY A 798 -29.94 30.21 7.71
C GLY A 798 -30.66 30.50 6.40
N LEU A 799 -31.22 29.47 5.75
CA LEU A 799 -31.99 29.65 4.52
C LEU A 799 -33.27 30.46 4.75
N GLY A 800 -33.94 30.26 5.89
CA GLY A 800 -35.14 31.01 6.26
C GLY A 800 -34.87 32.50 6.46
N ALA A 801 -33.77 32.86 7.13
CA ALA A 801 -33.36 34.26 7.28
C ALA A 801 -33.08 34.92 5.92
N VAL A 802 -32.42 34.19 5.01
CA VAL A 802 -32.14 34.66 3.65
C VAL A 802 -33.44 34.78 2.82
N ALA A 803 -34.40 33.88 3.00
CA ALA A 803 -35.73 33.97 2.39
C ALA A 803 -36.53 35.18 2.91
N LEU A 804 -36.50 35.46 4.22
CA LEU A 804 -37.17 36.62 4.82
C LEU A 804 -36.57 37.95 4.32
N ALA A 805 -35.25 38.00 4.16
CA ALA A 805 -34.59 39.15 3.54
C ALA A 805 -35.01 39.34 2.07
N ALA A 806 -35.15 38.25 1.30
CA ALA A 806 -35.68 38.32 -0.06
C ALA A 806 -37.14 38.81 -0.12
N ILE A 807 -37.97 38.43 0.86
CA ILE A 807 -39.35 38.94 0.99
C ILE A 807 -39.34 40.45 1.29
N HIS A 808 -38.48 40.89 2.21
CA HIS A 808 -38.33 42.31 2.54
C HIS A 808 -37.98 43.15 1.30
N ASP A 809 -37.08 42.63 0.45
CA ASP A 809 -36.66 43.25 -0.81
C ASP A 809 -37.65 43.01 -1.98
N ARG A 810 -38.80 42.40 -1.72
CA ARG A 810 -39.84 42.04 -2.72
C ARG A 810 -39.35 41.15 -3.86
N ALA A 811 -38.28 40.38 -3.64
CA ALA A 811 -37.74 39.43 -4.60
C ALA A 811 -38.45 38.08 -4.50
N TRP A 812 -39.73 38.04 -4.90
CA TRP A 812 -40.62 36.88 -4.74
C TRP A 812 -40.09 35.55 -5.30
N PRO A 813 -39.47 35.50 -6.50
CA PRO A 813 -38.93 34.24 -7.01
C PRO A 813 -37.82 33.66 -6.12
N ALA A 814 -36.89 34.51 -5.66
CA ALA A 814 -35.83 34.09 -4.75
C ALA A 814 -36.41 33.66 -3.39
N ALA A 815 -37.33 34.45 -2.83
CA ALA A 815 -38.00 34.15 -1.57
C ALA A 815 -38.72 32.79 -1.60
N ALA A 816 -39.46 32.49 -2.67
CA ALA A 816 -40.18 31.23 -2.82
C ALA A 816 -39.21 30.03 -2.86
N VAL A 817 -38.16 30.11 -3.67
CA VAL A 817 -37.17 29.02 -3.79
C VAL A 817 -36.41 28.83 -2.48
N LEU A 818 -35.92 29.90 -1.86
CA LEU A 818 -35.18 29.83 -0.60
C LEU A 818 -36.06 29.35 0.56
N GLY A 819 -37.32 29.78 0.60
CA GLY A 819 -38.30 29.34 1.59
C GLY A 819 -38.59 27.85 1.49
N LEU A 820 -38.81 27.34 0.27
CA LEU A 820 -38.95 25.90 0.02
C LEU A 820 -37.69 25.14 0.43
N CYS A 821 -36.50 25.64 0.06
CA CYS A 821 -35.22 25.05 0.45
C CYS A 821 -35.00 25.06 1.97
N ALA A 822 -35.49 26.06 2.71
CA ALA A 822 -35.38 26.14 4.16
C ALA A 822 -36.23 25.08 4.87
N LEU A 823 -37.40 24.74 4.31
CA LEU A 823 -38.30 23.72 4.84
C LEU A 823 -37.75 22.30 4.66
N LEU A 824 -36.98 22.04 3.59
CA LEU A 824 -36.48 20.71 3.27
C LEU A 824 -35.65 20.05 4.39
N PRO A 825 -34.60 20.70 4.97
CA PRO A 825 -33.84 20.08 6.05
C PRO A 825 -34.66 19.81 7.32
N LEU A 826 -35.64 20.66 7.62
CA LEU A 826 -36.53 20.49 8.76
C LEU A 826 -37.46 19.30 8.58
N LEU A 827 -38.21 19.28 7.47
CA LEU A 827 -39.13 18.19 7.13
C LEU A 827 -38.38 16.87 7.04
N LYS A 828 -37.20 16.88 6.40
CA LYS A 828 -36.39 15.67 6.25
C LYS A 828 -35.80 15.20 7.57
N GLY A 829 -35.33 16.10 8.43
CA GLY A 829 -34.84 15.74 9.77
C GLY A 829 -35.94 15.13 10.64
N MET A 830 -37.16 15.66 10.56
CA MET A 830 -38.33 15.09 11.24
C MET A 830 -38.70 13.71 10.68
N GLU A 831 -38.73 13.55 9.35
CA GLU A 831 -39.01 12.27 8.68
C GLU A 831 -38.00 11.19 9.09
N GLU A 832 -36.71 11.52 9.04
CA GLU A 832 -35.63 10.60 9.40
C GLU A 832 -35.65 10.25 10.90
N ALA A 833 -35.88 11.23 11.78
CA ALA A 833 -36.01 10.99 13.21
C ALA A 833 -37.24 10.12 13.53
N ALA A 834 -38.36 10.35 12.84
CA ALA A 834 -39.56 9.54 12.97
C ALA A 834 -39.32 8.10 12.49
N ALA A 835 -38.65 7.90 11.35
CA ALA A 835 -38.30 6.57 10.84
C ALA A 835 -37.38 5.82 11.82
N ALA A 836 -36.39 6.50 12.41
CA ALA A 836 -35.52 5.92 13.43
C ALA A 836 -36.31 5.54 14.70
N MET A 837 -37.17 6.44 15.20
CA MET A 837 -38.02 6.18 16.37
C MET A 837 -39.01 5.03 16.12
N ALA A 838 -39.61 4.95 14.92
CA ALA A 838 -40.50 3.85 14.53
C ALA A 838 -39.77 2.49 14.54
N THR A 839 -38.52 2.49 14.07
CA THR A 839 -37.67 1.30 14.03
C THR A 839 -37.30 0.84 15.45
N VAL A 840 -36.98 1.77 16.35
CA VAL A 840 -36.78 1.48 17.77
C VAL A 840 -38.06 0.92 18.39
N ALA A 841 -39.19 1.63 18.27
CA ALA A 841 -40.45 1.23 18.88
C ALA A 841 -40.93 -0.15 18.42
N SER A 842 -40.82 -0.46 17.12
CA SER A 842 -41.20 -1.77 16.58
C SER A 842 -40.29 -2.91 17.04
N SER A 843 -38.99 -2.64 17.23
CA SER A 843 -38.04 -3.63 17.75
C SER A 843 -38.28 -3.89 19.24
N LEU A 844 -38.53 -2.83 20.03
CA LEU A 844 -38.87 -2.97 21.44
C LEU A 844 -40.21 -3.68 21.67
N ARG A 845 -41.21 -3.44 20.80
CA ARG A 845 -42.49 -4.15 20.86
C ARG A 845 -42.30 -5.66 20.64
N ARG A 846 -41.53 -6.05 19.61
CA ARG A 846 -41.19 -7.46 19.36
C ARG A 846 -40.41 -8.10 20.51
N LEU A 847 -39.51 -7.35 21.14
CA LEU A 847 -38.76 -7.85 22.30
C LEU A 847 -39.69 -8.07 23.51
N ARG A 848 -40.61 -7.13 23.76
CA ARG A 848 -41.64 -7.28 24.80
C ARG A 848 -42.54 -8.49 24.53
N GLU A 849 -43.00 -8.69 23.30
CA GLU A 849 -43.82 -9.85 22.92
C GLU A 849 -43.10 -11.18 23.15
N ARG A 850 -41.80 -11.26 22.84
CA ARG A 850 -40.98 -12.47 23.10
C ARG A 850 -40.85 -12.79 24.59
N GLU A 851 -40.63 -11.79 25.42
CA GLU A 851 -40.51 -11.96 26.88
C GLU A 851 -41.88 -12.24 27.53
N SER A 852 -42.97 -11.78 26.91
CA SER A 852 -44.35 -12.00 27.41
C SER A 852 -44.95 -13.33 26.95
N GLY A 853 -44.50 -13.88 25.81
CA GLY A 853 -45.04 -15.09 25.17
C GLY A 853 -44.29 -16.38 25.49
N GLY A 854 -43.35 -16.34 26.44
CA GLY A 854 -42.63 -17.51 26.97
C GLY A 854 -43.21 -18.08 28.27
N ALA A 855 -44.44 -17.67 28.62
CA ALA A 855 -45.20 -18.14 29.78
C ALA A 855 -46.00 -19.41 29.46
#